data_AF-A0A316PGS9-F1
#
_entry.id   AF-A0A316PGS9-F1
#
_cell.length_a   1.000
_cell.length_b   1.000
_cell.length_c   1.000
_cell.angle_alpha   90.00
_cell.angle_beta   90.00
_cell.angle_gamma   90.00
#
_symmetry.space_group_name_H-M   'P 1'
#
loop_
_entity.id
_entity.type
_entity.pdbx_description
1 polymer ?
#
loop_
_entity_poly.entity_id
_entity_poly.type
_entity_poly.pdbx_seq_one_letter_code
_entity_poly.pdbx_strand_id
1 'polypeptide(L)'
;MKCKSYLLSFAKTKGSIAAAALAAVLMAANATVASAQNKATESNGTEKTVIGGVDDLYGVDPSAEHCTDTKVGTNQTDGNKIVCLYNVGAKKFLSIGGLWGTQAALDVSPHSIYMYWNGYSKTYFLASKVAGSSAGLYMGIAWEKFTRKNGVFMDRGSSDGKNCRVTFEKGVDYTEKNKVYLVNISSQGYLTAYPDNENKICNYASKATEGTPEYKNQEWKVITKNEYYKLFSTTPAHMKSVVDASFLLTCPDFRINDTDAAKWEIGGENLPDDVKSHVYFGDKKMYKTYNIIGNTQDKDWTGRTEDHQQKYGQYFYCYTKGLRGFNIYQDVKVHKGGWYLLRCNGFSTANSSESIAKNGTSLANLFITVLGADGKPIKEIYSAATLDGISQADAETLGNTDEGAGIGRAFFEGKYENQVQICIDKAPNGKEISSDNPVTLRIGFYVDPTPDGKPAVAANELTAVDNFKLYYAGPRRNPELILDEESTDLRYLTEAADEYKNTVLHLNRKLNANMWNSLILPVDLTWGQMKRTFGDAVKVAKLAALTENSVQFVTVEPKNDDDVMVTAFEPYIVFPPYTQVKSPAYTVERFYTSAGEDNSEWLGKDYKPSSNEKNRLTKTVPADHYDITMVTLDREKLNEYLNTTNWESETTFDATGGGHGTMVCKGTMAKTYENGKIISDRDDLNGDYFMYKGKLIQVPSGNKENGGERYSYGLKAFRCWFELPDNASSEGKLSRVSLLIDGVEDSTTGIADIHGSTDRTSYKRGIEGVFNMNGQMVRRSCSLEGLPKGIYVVNGKKIIIR
;
A
#
# COMPACT_ATOMS: atom_id res chain seq x y z
N MET A 1 1.43 41.49 -49.74
CA MET A 1 0.49 42.61 -49.52
C MET A 1 -0.82 42.01 -49.00
N LYS A 2 -1.14 42.22 -47.71
CA LYS A 2 -2.41 41.93 -46.94
C LYS A 2 -2.93 40.46 -46.93
N CYS A 3 -3.44 39.85 -45.87
CA CYS A 3 -3.66 40.20 -44.45
C CYS A 3 -4.20 38.94 -43.69
N LYS A 4 -4.08 38.97 -42.35
CA LYS A 4 -4.75 38.16 -41.29
C LYS A 4 -4.06 36.89 -40.81
N SER A 5 -3.22 37.10 -39.81
CA SER A 5 -2.99 36.20 -38.68
C SER A 5 -4.25 36.10 -37.80
N TYR A 6 -4.57 34.90 -37.32
CA TYR A 6 -5.43 34.70 -36.16
C TYR A 6 -4.60 34.07 -35.03
N LEU A 7 -4.64 34.77 -33.90
CA LEU A 7 -4.14 34.35 -32.59
C LEU A 7 -4.81 33.05 -32.13
N LEU A 8 -4.00 32.09 -31.66
CA LEU A 8 -4.42 31.11 -30.66
C LEU A 8 -3.55 31.34 -29.41
N SER A 9 -4.21 31.84 -28.38
CA SER A 9 -3.66 32.12 -27.06
C SER A 9 -3.26 30.82 -26.35
N PHE A 10 -1.96 30.56 -26.25
CA PHE A 10 -1.42 29.65 -25.25
C PHE A 10 -1.32 30.39 -23.92
N ALA A 11 -2.37 30.31 -23.11
CA ALA A 11 -2.33 30.70 -21.72
C ALA A 11 -2.92 29.56 -20.86
N LYS A 12 -2.09 29.11 -19.91
CA LYS A 12 -2.37 28.18 -18.79
C LYS A 12 -2.47 26.68 -19.11
N THR A 13 -1.35 25.99 -18.98
CA THR A 13 -1.29 24.60 -18.46
C THR A 13 0.10 24.33 -17.85
N LYS A 14 0.36 24.85 -16.65
CA LYS A 14 1.52 24.45 -15.81
C LYS A 14 1.23 23.23 -14.90
N GLY A 15 0.08 22.58 -15.08
CA GLY A 15 -0.35 21.41 -14.29
C GLY A 15 0.06 20.05 -14.86
N SER A 16 0.39 19.93 -16.16
CA SER A 16 0.56 18.62 -16.79
C SER A 16 1.91 17.95 -16.51
N ILE A 17 2.97 18.71 -16.25
CA ILE A 17 4.32 18.13 -16.05
C ILE A 17 4.46 17.49 -14.66
N ALA A 18 3.76 18.03 -13.65
CA ALA A 18 3.74 17.44 -12.30
C ALA A 18 2.83 16.21 -12.23
N ALA A 19 1.71 16.20 -12.96
CA ALA A 19 0.84 15.03 -13.07
C ALA A 19 1.52 13.88 -13.84
N ALA A 20 2.25 14.18 -14.92
CA ALA A 20 3.02 13.19 -15.66
C ALA A 20 4.20 12.63 -14.84
N ALA A 21 4.89 13.45 -14.04
CA ALA A 21 5.95 13.00 -13.15
C ALA A 21 5.41 12.19 -11.95
N LEU A 22 4.27 12.55 -11.39
CA LEU A 22 3.62 11.80 -10.30
C LEU A 22 3.00 10.49 -10.78
N ALA A 23 2.40 10.48 -11.98
CA ALA A 23 1.91 9.26 -12.63
C ALA A 23 3.06 8.32 -13.02
N ALA A 24 4.20 8.84 -13.48
CA ALA A 24 5.41 8.04 -13.70
C ALA A 24 5.97 7.45 -12.40
N VAL A 25 5.86 8.18 -11.27
CA VAL A 25 6.27 7.72 -9.93
C VAL A 25 5.33 6.68 -9.33
N LEU A 26 4.02 6.77 -9.56
CA LEU A 26 3.05 5.78 -9.07
C LEU A 26 2.96 4.53 -9.97
N MET A 27 3.09 4.69 -11.30
CA MET A 27 3.36 3.54 -12.18
C MET A 27 4.67 2.84 -11.82
N ALA A 28 5.63 3.56 -11.22
CA ALA A 28 6.84 2.95 -10.68
C ALA A 28 6.58 2.08 -9.45
N ALA A 29 5.51 2.26 -8.66
CA ALA A 29 5.17 1.37 -7.55
C ALA A 29 4.67 -0.02 -8.03
N ASN A 30 3.89 -0.06 -9.13
CA ASN A 30 3.56 -1.33 -9.79
C ASN A 30 4.79 -1.91 -10.52
N ALA A 31 5.65 -1.07 -11.09
CA ALA A 31 6.90 -1.51 -11.70
C ALA A 31 7.95 -1.99 -10.66
N THR A 32 7.97 -1.47 -9.43
CA THR A 32 8.86 -1.91 -8.36
C THR A 32 8.43 -3.28 -7.84
N VAL A 33 7.13 -3.57 -7.75
CA VAL A 33 6.65 -4.94 -7.45
C VAL A 33 7.10 -5.92 -8.53
N ALA A 34 6.95 -5.60 -9.82
CA ALA A 34 7.44 -6.47 -10.91
C ALA A 34 8.97 -6.59 -10.97
N SER A 35 9.71 -5.50 -10.73
CA SER A 35 11.18 -5.50 -10.63
C SER A 35 11.65 -6.35 -9.45
N ALA A 36 11.02 -6.20 -8.28
CA ALA A 36 11.34 -6.91 -7.07
C ALA A 36 10.88 -8.38 -7.11
N GLN A 37 9.84 -8.71 -7.89
CA GLN A 37 9.45 -10.09 -8.21
C GLN A 37 10.43 -10.78 -9.16
N ASN A 38 11.30 -10.06 -9.87
CA ASN A 38 12.21 -10.62 -10.87
C ASN A 38 13.70 -10.40 -10.54
N LYS A 39 14.03 -9.87 -9.35
CA LYS A 39 15.43 -9.57 -8.97
C LYS A 39 16.06 -10.80 -8.32
N ALA A 40 16.95 -11.48 -9.04
CA ALA A 40 17.75 -12.61 -8.53
C ALA A 40 18.42 -12.27 -7.18
N THR A 41 18.45 -13.25 -6.28
CA THR A 41 19.12 -13.19 -4.98
C THR A 41 20.61 -13.48 -5.17
N GLU A 42 21.49 -12.77 -4.45
CA GLU A 42 22.90 -13.16 -4.37
C GLU A 42 22.98 -14.53 -3.69
N SER A 43 23.71 -15.46 -4.32
CA SER A 43 23.82 -16.85 -3.88
C SER A 43 24.78 -16.97 -2.70
N ASN A 44 24.30 -17.44 -1.54
CA ASN A 44 25.14 -17.79 -0.39
C ASN A 44 25.69 -19.24 -0.48
N GLY A 45 26.19 -19.64 -1.65
CA GLY A 45 27.09 -20.79 -1.78
C GLY A 45 26.52 -22.19 -1.51
N THR A 46 25.20 -22.38 -1.41
CA THR A 46 24.56 -23.71 -1.33
C THR A 46 23.71 -23.98 -2.56
N GLU A 47 24.09 -24.99 -3.34
CA GLU A 47 23.48 -25.39 -4.62
C GLU A 47 22.02 -25.90 -4.49
N LYS A 48 21.07 -24.98 -4.35
CA LYS A 48 19.68 -25.21 -4.81
C LYS A 48 19.32 -24.11 -5.79
N THR A 49 18.77 -24.47 -6.95
CA THR A 49 18.23 -23.51 -7.91
C THR A 49 17.00 -22.84 -7.27
N VAL A 50 17.21 -21.69 -6.62
CA VAL A 50 16.13 -20.94 -5.97
C VAL A 50 15.34 -20.22 -7.06
N ILE A 51 14.03 -20.47 -7.15
CA ILE A 51 13.12 -19.69 -8.01
C ILE A 51 12.97 -18.31 -7.35
N GLY A 52 13.77 -17.34 -7.79
CA GLY A 52 13.77 -15.97 -7.28
C GLY A 52 12.66 -15.10 -7.85
N GLY A 53 12.01 -15.52 -8.94
CA GLY A 53 10.95 -14.76 -9.59
C GLY A 53 10.18 -15.47 -10.69
N VAL A 54 9.25 -14.74 -11.33
CA VAL A 54 8.48 -15.23 -12.49
C VAL A 54 9.41 -15.57 -13.65
N ASP A 55 10.49 -14.80 -13.82
CA ASP A 55 11.51 -15.03 -14.83
C ASP A 55 12.17 -16.41 -14.76
N ASP A 56 12.24 -17.01 -13.56
CA ASP A 56 12.85 -18.32 -13.32
C ASP A 56 11.89 -19.49 -13.64
N LEU A 57 10.61 -19.21 -13.89
CA LEU A 57 9.65 -20.23 -14.33
C LEU A 57 9.99 -20.67 -15.76
N TYR A 58 9.95 -21.98 -16.00
CA TYR A 58 10.35 -22.54 -17.29
C TYR A 58 9.29 -22.28 -18.35
N GLY A 59 8.01 -22.30 -17.97
CA GLY A 59 6.89 -22.34 -18.89
C GLY A 59 6.63 -23.76 -19.39
N VAL A 60 5.52 -23.93 -20.10
CA VAL A 60 5.08 -25.20 -20.68
C VAL A 60 5.03 -25.14 -22.21
N ASP A 61 5.15 -26.30 -22.85
CA ASP A 61 4.88 -26.41 -24.29
C ASP A 61 3.37 -26.26 -24.55
N PRO A 62 2.94 -25.39 -25.49
CA PRO A 62 1.54 -25.28 -25.87
C PRO A 62 1.02 -26.61 -26.44
N SER A 63 0.11 -27.25 -25.71
CA SER A 63 -0.42 -28.56 -26.05
C SER A 63 -1.88 -28.70 -25.63
N ALA A 64 -2.55 -29.75 -26.12
CA ALA A 64 -3.92 -30.09 -25.73
C ALA A 64 -4.07 -30.46 -24.24
N GLU A 65 -2.98 -30.84 -23.56
CA GLU A 65 -2.96 -31.14 -22.13
C GLU A 65 -3.31 -29.91 -21.29
N HIS A 66 -2.79 -28.75 -21.70
CA HIS A 66 -3.01 -27.46 -21.04
C HIS A 66 -4.23 -26.70 -21.59
N CYS A 67 -4.99 -27.32 -22.50
CA CYS A 67 -6.22 -26.74 -23.01
C CYS A 67 -7.36 -26.89 -21.99
N THR A 68 -8.09 -25.79 -21.85
CA THR A 68 -9.36 -25.73 -21.13
C THR A 68 -10.40 -26.65 -21.77
N ASP A 69 -11.12 -27.40 -20.94
CA ASP A 69 -12.27 -28.17 -21.38
C ASP A 69 -13.37 -27.24 -21.92
N THR A 70 -13.77 -27.45 -23.18
CA THR A 70 -14.79 -26.65 -23.88
C THR A 70 -16.17 -26.74 -23.23
N LYS A 71 -16.47 -27.82 -22.50
CA LYS A 71 -17.73 -27.96 -21.75
C LYS A 71 -17.75 -27.17 -20.46
N VAL A 72 -16.58 -26.91 -19.88
CA VAL A 72 -16.43 -26.15 -18.62
C VAL A 72 -16.23 -24.66 -18.92
N GLY A 73 -15.47 -24.35 -19.97
CA GLY A 73 -15.20 -22.99 -20.40
C GLY A 73 -14.37 -22.19 -19.39
N THR A 74 -14.70 -20.91 -19.24
CA THR A 74 -14.05 -20.00 -18.29
C THR A 74 -14.30 -20.33 -16.81
N ASN A 75 -15.15 -21.31 -16.51
CA ASN A 75 -15.35 -21.86 -15.17
C ASN A 75 -14.33 -22.95 -14.80
N GLN A 76 -13.32 -23.20 -15.64
CA GLN A 76 -12.29 -24.19 -15.37
C GLN A 76 -11.56 -23.89 -14.06
N THR A 77 -11.29 -24.96 -13.30
CA THR A 77 -10.62 -24.90 -11.99
C THR A 77 -9.30 -25.67 -11.94
N ASP A 78 -9.06 -26.60 -12.88
CA ASP A 78 -7.79 -27.32 -13.00
C ASP A 78 -6.65 -26.35 -13.36
N GLY A 79 -5.71 -26.18 -12.44
CA GLY A 79 -4.59 -25.26 -12.58
C GLY A 79 -3.60 -25.62 -13.70
N ASN A 80 -3.64 -26.83 -14.25
CA ASN A 80 -2.85 -27.19 -15.44
C ASN A 80 -3.51 -26.72 -16.75
N LYS A 81 -4.80 -26.36 -16.70
CA LYS A 81 -5.64 -25.99 -17.86
C LYS A 81 -6.04 -24.51 -17.88
N ILE A 82 -5.47 -23.74 -16.96
CA ILE A 82 -5.57 -22.29 -16.87
C ILE A 82 -4.14 -21.77 -16.98
N VAL A 83 -3.90 -20.90 -17.94
CA VAL A 83 -2.56 -20.37 -18.22
C VAL A 83 -2.54 -18.85 -18.07
N CYS A 84 -1.36 -18.29 -17.90
CA CYS A 84 -1.08 -16.88 -18.15
C CYS A 84 0.04 -16.79 -19.20
N LEU A 85 0.02 -15.72 -19.99
CA LEU A 85 1.08 -15.44 -20.98
C LEU A 85 2.00 -14.38 -20.40
N TYR A 86 3.26 -14.70 -20.17
CA TYR A 86 4.26 -13.79 -19.61
C TYR A 86 5.23 -13.32 -20.69
N ASN A 87 5.36 -12.01 -20.89
CA ASN A 87 6.26 -11.43 -21.87
C ASN A 87 7.68 -11.32 -21.31
N VAL A 88 8.66 -11.84 -22.04
CA VAL A 88 10.06 -11.89 -21.60
C VAL A 88 10.72 -10.51 -21.65
N GLY A 89 10.45 -9.71 -22.68
CA GLY A 89 11.03 -8.36 -22.83
C GLY A 89 10.44 -7.35 -21.86
N ALA A 90 9.11 -7.32 -21.74
CA ALA A 90 8.39 -6.34 -20.92
C ALA A 90 8.24 -6.74 -19.44
N LYS A 91 8.54 -8.00 -19.09
CA LYS A 91 8.44 -8.53 -17.72
C LYS A 91 7.05 -8.39 -17.10
N LYS A 92 6.02 -8.55 -17.95
CA LYS A 92 4.61 -8.38 -17.61
C LYS A 92 3.77 -9.48 -18.25
N PHE A 93 2.62 -9.78 -17.65
CA PHE A 93 1.64 -10.69 -18.20
C PHE A 93 0.76 -10.00 -19.22
N LEU A 94 0.32 -10.75 -20.23
CA LEU A 94 -0.81 -10.36 -21.07
C LEU A 94 -2.02 -10.16 -20.17
N SER A 95 -2.65 -8.99 -20.28
CA SER A 95 -3.84 -8.61 -19.54
C SER A 95 -4.85 -7.98 -20.50
N ILE A 96 -5.90 -7.37 -19.96
CA ILE A 96 -6.95 -6.67 -20.69
C ILE A 96 -7.07 -5.26 -20.14
N GLY A 97 -7.18 -4.27 -21.02
CA GLY A 97 -7.30 -2.86 -20.65
C GLY A 97 -7.37 -1.98 -21.90
N GLY A 98 -6.99 -0.70 -21.80
CA GLY A 98 -6.92 0.19 -22.94
C GLY A 98 -8.27 0.51 -23.59
N LEU A 99 -8.32 0.54 -24.92
CA LEU A 99 -9.54 0.91 -25.65
C LEU A 99 -10.69 -0.04 -25.31
N TRP A 100 -11.86 0.55 -25.05
CA TRP A 100 -13.09 -0.14 -24.64
C TRP A 100 -13.02 -0.88 -23.30
N GLY A 101 -11.86 -0.88 -22.61
CA GLY A 101 -11.57 -1.79 -21.52
C GLY A 101 -11.35 -3.24 -21.95
N THR A 102 -11.24 -3.51 -23.27
CA THR A 102 -11.13 -4.88 -23.82
C THR A 102 -9.94 -5.10 -24.75
N GLN A 103 -9.13 -4.08 -25.00
CA GLN A 103 -7.88 -4.21 -25.76
C GLN A 103 -6.87 -5.08 -25.00
N ALA A 104 -6.01 -5.79 -25.72
CA ALA A 104 -4.87 -6.47 -25.12
C ALA A 104 -3.97 -5.44 -24.40
N ALA A 105 -3.60 -5.77 -23.17
CA ALA A 105 -2.80 -4.93 -22.29
C ALA A 105 -1.66 -5.73 -21.65
N LEU A 106 -0.86 -5.06 -20.82
CA LEU A 106 0.15 -5.68 -19.99
C LEU A 106 -0.06 -5.31 -18.53
N ASP A 107 0.06 -6.29 -17.64
CA ASP A 107 -0.06 -6.10 -16.20
C ASP A 107 1.05 -6.87 -15.47
N VAL A 108 1.39 -6.43 -14.27
CA VAL A 108 2.36 -7.13 -13.41
C VAL A 108 1.71 -8.35 -12.74
N SER A 109 0.38 -8.33 -12.58
CA SER A 109 -0.42 -9.43 -12.07
C SER A 109 -0.73 -10.46 -13.16
N PRO A 110 -0.68 -11.77 -12.85
CA PRO A 110 -1.07 -12.80 -13.79
C PRO A 110 -2.57 -12.73 -14.11
N HIS A 111 -2.90 -12.63 -15.40
CA HIS A 111 -4.27 -12.72 -15.89
C HIS A 111 -4.56 -14.14 -16.41
N SER A 112 -5.70 -14.70 -15.98
CA SER A 112 -6.10 -16.05 -16.38
C SER A 112 -6.57 -16.09 -17.84
N ILE A 113 -5.99 -16.99 -18.63
CA ILE A 113 -6.29 -17.23 -20.03
C ILE A 113 -6.69 -18.71 -20.19
N TYR A 114 -7.79 -18.92 -20.91
CA TYR A 114 -8.38 -20.22 -21.16
C TYR A 114 -8.08 -20.61 -22.61
N MET A 115 -7.16 -21.54 -22.79
CA MET A 115 -6.68 -21.94 -24.11
C MET A 115 -7.53 -23.09 -24.65
N TYR A 116 -8.08 -22.96 -25.85
CA TYR A 116 -8.86 -24.02 -26.50
C TYR A 116 -8.18 -24.52 -27.76
N TRP A 117 -8.15 -25.83 -27.95
CA TRP A 117 -7.72 -26.44 -29.20
C TRP A 117 -8.88 -26.53 -30.19
N ASN A 118 -8.72 -25.95 -31.38
CA ASN A 118 -9.67 -26.08 -32.47
C ASN A 118 -9.21 -27.17 -33.45
N GLY A 119 -9.89 -28.32 -33.44
CA GLY A 119 -9.56 -29.44 -34.30
C GLY A 119 -9.75 -29.19 -35.81
N TYR A 120 -10.59 -28.23 -36.20
CA TYR A 120 -10.83 -27.90 -37.61
C TYR A 120 -9.70 -27.04 -38.18
N SER A 121 -9.37 -25.93 -37.52
CA SER A 121 -8.28 -25.06 -37.98
C SER A 121 -6.90 -25.56 -37.58
N LYS A 122 -6.81 -26.53 -36.67
CA LYS A 122 -5.56 -26.99 -36.03
C LYS A 122 -4.79 -25.84 -35.37
N THR A 123 -5.53 -24.95 -34.72
CA THR A 123 -5.00 -23.76 -34.03
C THR A 123 -5.60 -23.64 -32.64
N TYR A 124 -4.99 -22.79 -31.82
CA TYR A 124 -5.52 -22.41 -30.51
C TYR A 124 -6.45 -21.21 -30.60
N PHE A 125 -7.30 -21.04 -29.60
CA PHE A 125 -8.07 -19.83 -29.31
C PHE A 125 -7.83 -19.48 -27.84
N LEU A 126 -7.48 -18.24 -27.56
CA LEU A 126 -7.18 -17.78 -26.20
C LEU A 126 -8.37 -16.97 -25.69
N ALA A 127 -9.02 -17.44 -24.64
CA ALA A 127 -10.17 -16.79 -24.06
C ALA A 127 -9.85 -16.10 -22.75
N SER A 128 -10.62 -15.07 -22.44
CA SER A 128 -10.58 -14.36 -21.16
C SER A 128 -11.98 -14.20 -20.55
N LYS A 129 -12.06 -13.74 -19.30
CA LYS A 129 -13.32 -13.58 -18.54
C LYS A 129 -14.10 -12.29 -18.87
N VAL A 130 -14.13 -11.89 -20.14
CA VAL A 130 -14.96 -10.77 -20.64
C VAL A 130 -16.19 -11.27 -21.40
N ALA A 131 -16.69 -12.44 -21.02
CA ALA A 131 -17.79 -13.14 -21.72
C ALA A 131 -19.12 -12.38 -21.71
N GLY A 132 -19.25 -11.32 -20.88
CA GLY A 132 -20.38 -10.40 -20.95
C GLY A 132 -20.36 -9.48 -22.17
N SER A 133 -19.28 -9.47 -22.96
CA SER A 133 -19.22 -8.70 -24.21
C SER A 133 -20.04 -9.40 -25.28
N SER A 134 -20.95 -8.67 -25.94
CA SER A 134 -21.67 -9.18 -27.11
C SER A 134 -20.74 -9.45 -28.30
N ALA A 135 -19.51 -8.91 -28.28
CA ALA A 135 -18.52 -9.15 -29.32
C ALA A 135 -17.89 -10.55 -29.21
N GLY A 136 -17.87 -11.18 -28.03
CA GLY A 136 -17.29 -12.51 -27.78
C GLY A 136 -16.33 -12.53 -26.60
N LEU A 137 -15.38 -13.47 -26.60
CA LEU A 137 -14.53 -13.77 -25.44
C LEU A 137 -13.08 -14.15 -25.80
N TYR A 138 -12.75 -14.22 -27.10
CA TYR A 138 -11.45 -14.65 -27.58
C TYR A 138 -10.53 -13.46 -27.88
N MET A 139 -9.22 -13.67 -27.75
CA MET A 139 -8.20 -12.78 -28.27
C MET A 139 -8.20 -12.83 -29.80
N GLY A 140 -8.25 -11.67 -30.45
CA GLY A 140 -8.18 -11.58 -31.91
C GLY A 140 -7.91 -10.18 -32.44
N ILE A 141 -7.55 -10.11 -33.72
CA ILE A 141 -7.34 -8.84 -34.43
C ILE A 141 -8.68 -8.32 -34.96
N ALA A 142 -9.03 -7.08 -34.64
CA ALA A 142 -10.23 -6.44 -35.17
C ALA A 142 -9.97 -4.99 -35.58
N TRP A 143 -10.76 -4.52 -36.55
CA TRP A 143 -10.76 -3.13 -36.99
C TRP A 143 -11.45 -2.24 -35.96
N GLU A 144 -10.73 -1.23 -35.48
CA GLU A 144 -11.24 -0.24 -34.55
C GLU A 144 -11.69 1.02 -35.28
N LYS A 145 -13.00 1.28 -35.29
CA LYS A 145 -13.62 2.35 -36.10
C LYS A 145 -13.21 3.76 -35.66
N PHE A 146 -12.96 3.99 -34.37
CA PHE A 146 -12.58 5.29 -33.84
C PHE A 146 -11.13 5.66 -34.16
N THR A 147 -10.22 4.68 -34.09
CA THR A 147 -8.80 4.89 -34.42
C THR A 147 -8.48 4.63 -35.89
N ARG A 148 -9.41 3.99 -36.62
CA ARG A 148 -9.26 3.53 -38.01
C ARG A 148 -8.01 2.67 -38.20
N LYS A 149 -7.76 1.78 -37.25
CA LYS A 149 -6.61 0.86 -37.22
C LYS A 149 -7.03 -0.49 -36.66
N ASN A 150 -6.32 -1.54 -37.06
CA ASN A 150 -6.48 -2.83 -36.41
C ASN A 150 -5.79 -2.82 -35.03
N GLY A 151 -6.42 -3.49 -34.07
CA GLY A 151 -5.88 -3.74 -32.74
C GLY A 151 -6.14 -5.18 -32.30
N VAL A 152 -5.41 -5.61 -31.28
CA VAL A 152 -5.68 -6.89 -30.60
C VAL A 152 -6.64 -6.63 -29.45
N PHE A 153 -7.77 -7.34 -29.46
CA PHE A 153 -8.81 -7.25 -28.44
C PHE A 153 -9.07 -8.63 -27.85
N MET A 154 -9.53 -8.66 -26.59
CA MET A 154 -9.66 -9.86 -25.76
C MET A 154 -11.11 -10.38 -25.66
N ASP A 155 -12.03 -9.79 -26.42
CA ASP A 155 -13.48 -10.01 -26.38
C ASP A 155 -14.07 -10.27 -27.78
N ARG A 156 -13.33 -10.96 -28.66
CA ARG A 156 -13.75 -11.24 -30.05
C ARG A 156 -14.52 -12.56 -30.16
N GLY A 157 -15.38 -12.66 -31.17
CA GLY A 157 -16.40 -13.72 -31.27
C GLY A 157 -16.35 -14.50 -32.58
N SER A 158 -17.39 -15.30 -32.83
CA SER A 158 -17.44 -16.23 -33.97
C SER A 158 -17.37 -15.54 -35.34
N SER A 159 -17.90 -14.32 -35.46
CA SER A 159 -17.77 -13.49 -36.68
C SER A 159 -16.30 -13.16 -37.00
N ASP A 160 -15.48 -12.99 -35.96
CA ASP A 160 -14.05 -12.73 -36.04
C ASP A 160 -13.22 -14.01 -35.87
N GLY A 161 -13.84 -15.20 -35.88
CA GLY A 161 -13.18 -16.44 -35.49
C GLY A 161 -11.95 -16.81 -36.32
N LYS A 162 -11.85 -16.32 -37.57
CA LYS A 162 -10.63 -16.44 -38.38
C LYS A 162 -9.48 -15.57 -37.81
N ASN A 163 -9.80 -14.37 -37.34
CA ASN A 163 -8.86 -13.41 -36.77
C ASN A 163 -8.43 -13.76 -35.33
N CYS A 164 -9.06 -14.76 -34.71
CA CYS A 164 -8.77 -15.22 -33.34
C CYS A 164 -7.89 -16.48 -33.29
N ARG A 165 -7.48 -17.02 -34.45
CA ARG A 165 -6.67 -18.24 -34.52
C ARG A 165 -5.26 -17.95 -34.02
N VAL A 166 -4.76 -18.77 -33.10
CA VAL A 166 -3.42 -18.63 -32.51
C VAL A 166 -2.56 -19.84 -32.80
N THR A 167 -1.31 -19.61 -33.18
CA THR A 167 -0.26 -20.65 -33.25
C THR A 167 0.99 -20.18 -32.51
N PHE A 168 1.77 -21.13 -32.02
CA PHE A 168 3.00 -20.88 -31.29
C PHE A 168 4.20 -21.34 -32.10
N GLU A 169 5.16 -20.44 -32.30
CA GLU A 169 6.46 -20.71 -32.92
C GLU A 169 7.53 -20.64 -31.84
N LYS A 170 8.47 -21.59 -31.78
CA LYS A 170 9.55 -21.54 -30.78
C LYS A 170 10.40 -20.28 -30.99
N GLY A 171 10.63 -19.53 -29.91
CA GLY A 171 11.55 -18.39 -29.92
C GLY A 171 13.01 -18.85 -30.01
N VAL A 172 13.91 -17.94 -30.38
CA VAL A 172 15.35 -18.24 -30.48
C VAL A 172 15.96 -18.60 -29.13
N ASP A 173 15.39 -18.08 -28.03
CA ASP A 173 15.85 -18.37 -26.67
C ASP A 173 15.16 -19.59 -26.03
N TYR A 174 14.44 -20.38 -26.83
CA TYR A 174 13.79 -21.60 -26.36
C TYR A 174 14.83 -22.62 -25.89
N THR A 175 14.68 -23.09 -24.65
CA THR A 175 15.36 -24.27 -24.12
C THR A 175 14.40 -25.08 -23.25
N GLU A 176 14.77 -26.30 -22.85
CA GLU A 176 13.94 -27.10 -21.92
C GLU A 176 13.72 -26.44 -20.55
N LYS A 177 14.61 -25.52 -20.14
CA LYS A 177 14.51 -24.74 -18.91
C LYS A 177 14.05 -23.30 -19.14
N ASN A 178 13.69 -22.95 -20.38
CA ASN A 178 13.22 -21.63 -20.76
C ASN A 178 12.34 -21.75 -22.02
N LYS A 179 11.09 -22.17 -21.85
CA LYS A 179 10.15 -22.43 -22.94
C LYS A 179 9.49 -21.12 -23.38
N VAL A 180 10.10 -20.48 -24.38
CA VAL A 180 9.63 -19.21 -24.96
C VAL A 180 9.11 -19.39 -26.37
N TYR A 181 8.05 -18.66 -26.71
CA TYR A 181 7.38 -18.74 -28.01
C TYR A 181 7.04 -17.36 -28.54
N LEU A 182 7.02 -17.26 -29.86
CA LEU A 182 6.35 -16.19 -30.59
C LEU A 182 4.88 -16.59 -30.79
N VAL A 183 3.95 -15.74 -30.38
CA VAL A 183 2.51 -16.00 -30.46
C VAL A 183 1.93 -15.38 -31.72
N ASN A 184 1.69 -16.18 -32.75
CA ASN A 184 1.15 -15.70 -34.02
C ASN A 184 -0.39 -15.64 -33.97
N ILE A 185 -0.96 -14.52 -34.41
CA ILE A 185 -2.40 -14.27 -34.46
C ILE A 185 -2.85 -14.21 -35.92
N SER A 186 -3.68 -15.18 -36.32
CA SER A 186 -4.32 -15.27 -37.63
C SER A 186 -3.37 -15.25 -38.83
N SER A 187 -2.10 -15.60 -38.66
CA SER A 187 -1.05 -15.43 -39.69
C SER A 187 -0.85 -13.97 -40.13
N GLN A 188 -1.36 -13.00 -39.37
CA GLN A 188 -1.24 -11.56 -39.66
C GLN A 188 -0.06 -10.91 -38.93
N GLY A 189 0.36 -11.48 -37.79
CA GLY A 189 1.54 -11.03 -37.05
C GLY A 189 1.65 -11.69 -35.68
N TYR A 190 2.66 -11.29 -34.92
CA TYR A 190 3.00 -11.82 -33.61
C TYR A 190 2.59 -10.86 -32.50
N LEU A 191 2.02 -11.39 -31.43
CA LEU A 191 1.72 -10.66 -30.21
C LEU A 191 3.01 -10.00 -29.68
N THR A 192 2.98 -8.69 -29.53
CA THR A 192 4.14 -7.85 -29.24
C THR A 192 3.81 -6.90 -28.09
N ALA A 193 4.66 -6.89 -27.08
CA ALA A 193 4.64 -5.91 -26.01
C ALA A 193 5.29 -4.58 -26.45
N TYR A 194 4.75 -3.46 -25.99
CA TYR A 194 5.34 -2.14 -26.17
C TYR A 194 5.40 -1.44 -24.80
N PRO A 195 6.33 -1.84 -23.92
CA PRO A 195 6.38 -1.32 -22.55
C PRO A 195 6.52 0.22 -22.49
N ASP A 196 7.11 0.82 -23.52
CA ASP A 196 7.34 2.27 -23.63
C ASP A 196 6.20 3.03 -24.33
N ASN A 197 5.07 2.38 -24.65
CA ASN A 197 3.96 2.99 -25.37
C ASN A 197 2.63 2.82 -24.64
N GLU A 198 2.29 3.79 -23.79
CA GLU A 198 1.06 3.83 -23.00
C GLU A 198 -0.23 3.68 -23.84
N ASN A 199 -0.23 4.11 -25.10
CA ASN A 199 -1.40 4.03 -25.98
C ASN A 199 -1.49 2.71 -26.77
N LYS A 200 -0.46 1.87 -26.71
CA LYS A 200 -0.36 0.62 -27.48
C LYS A 200 0.46 -0.43 -26.72
N ILE A 201 0.24 -0.56 -25.42
CA ILE A 201 1.07 -1.40 -24.53
C ILE A 201 1.17 -2.87 -24.97
N CYS A 202 0.15 -3.41 -25.65
CA CYS A 202 0.20 -4.72 -26.29
C CYS A 202 -0.58 -4.71 -27.62
N ASN A 203 0.00 -5.29 -28.67
CA ASN A 203 -0.64 -5.40 -29.98
C ASN A 203 0.03 -6.50 -30.83
N TYR A 204 -0.13 -6.47 -32.16
CA TYR A 204 0.59 -7.33 -33.08
C TYR A 204 1.59 -6.55 -33.98
N ALA A 205 2.64 -7.23 -34.43
CA ALA A 205 3.60 -6.75 -35.43
C ALA A 205 4.14 -7.90 -36.29
N SER A 206 4.84 -7.57 -37.38
CA SER A 206 5.66 -8.55 -38.10
C SER A 206 6.74 -9.14 -37.20
N LYS A 207 7.26 -10.32 -37.52
CA LYS A 207 8.38 -10.92 -36.79
C LYS A 207 9.55 -9.92 -36.74
N ALA A 208 10.00 -9.60 -35.53
CA ALA A 208 11.16 -8.75 -35.32
C ALA A 208 12.44 -9.50 -35.69
N THR A 209 13.53 -8.75 -35.86
CA THR A 209 14.86 -9.33 -36.11
C THR A 209 15.38 -10.00 -34.84
N GLU A 210 15.84 -11.24 -34.95
CA GLU A 210 16.43 -11.96 -33.81
C GLU A 210 17.59 -11.17 -33.18
N GLY A 211 17.66 -11.19 -31.84
CA GLY A 211 18.67 -10.46 -31.07
C GLY A 211 18.34 -8.99 -30.77
N THR A 212 17.21 -8.45 -31.25
CA THR A 212 16.80 -7.08 -30.90
C THR A 212 15.87 -7.01 -29.68
N PRO A 213 15.78 -5.86 -28.98
CA PRO A 213 14.80 -5.67 -27.90
C PRO A 213 13.35 -5.91 -28.36
N GLU A 214 13.01 -5.56 -29.60
CA GLU A 214 11.69 -5.79 -30.17
C GLU A 214 11.37 -7.29 -30.30
N TYR A 215 12.37 -8.13 -30.60
CA TYR A 215 12.18 -9.58 -30.61
C TYR A 215 11.92 -10.12 -29.20
N LYS A 216 12.65 -9.63 -28.19
CA LYS A 216 12.36 -9.98 -26.79
C LYS A 216 10.95 -9.58 -26.37
N ASN A 217 10.44 -8.48 -26.89
CA ASN A 217 9.05 -8.06 -26.69
C ASN A 217 8.02 -8.95 -27.43
N GLN A 218 8.45 -9.84 -28.33
CA GLN A 218 7.62 -10.86 -28.99
C GLN A 218 7.75 -12.24 -28.36
N GLU A 219 8.67 -12.44 -27.41
CA GLU A 219 8.83 -13.70 -26.70
C GLU A 219 7.88 -13.79 -25.51
N TRP A 220 7.10 -14.88 -25.47
CA TRP A 220 6.15 -15.17 -24.42
C TRP A 220 6.39 -16.55 -23.82
N LYS A 221 6.30 -16.65 -22.49
CA LYS A 221 6.17 -17.92 -21.77
C LYS A 221 4.69 -18.22 -21.58
N VAL A 222 4.29 -19.46 -21.83
CA VAL A 222 2.99 -19.97 -21.39
C VAL A 222 3.21 -20.61 -20.02
N ILE A 223 2.61 -20.04 -18.98
CA ILE A 223 2.80 -20.48 -17.59
C ILE A 223 1.45 -21.01 -17.09
N THR A 224 1.43 -22.25 -16.61
CA THR A 224 0.20 -22.80 -15.99
C THR A 224 0.01 -22.20 -14.60
N LYS A 225 -1.24 -22.12 -14.13
CA LYS A 225 -1.54 -21.71 -12.74
C LYS A 225 -0.78 -22.58 -11.73
N ASN A 226 -0.65 -23.89 -11.99
CA ASN A 226 0.12 -24.82 -11.15
C ASN A 226 1.63 -24.54 -11.16
N GLU A 227 2.22 -24.19 -12.30
CA GLU A 227 3.62 -23.77 -12.35
C GLU A 227 3.83 -22.45 -11.60
N TYR A 228 2.92 -21.49 -11.76
CA TYR A 228 2.97 -20.22 -11.03
C TYR A 228 2.93 -20.44 -9.50
N TYR A 229 2.14 -21.40 -9.01
CA TYR A 229 2.12 -21.77 -7.59
C TYR A 229 3.47 -22.24 -7.04
N LYS A 230 4.43 -22.65 -7.87
CA LYS A 230 5.79 -22.99 -7.39
C LYS A 230 6.47 -21.78 -6.72
N LEU A 231 6.11 -20.55 -7.11
CA LEU A 231 6.58 -19.32 -6.46
C LEU A 231 6.16 -19.24 -4.99
N PHE A 232 5.06 -19.87 -4.59
CA PHE A 232 4.62 -19.87 -3.20
C PHE A 232 5.54 -20.73 -2.32
N SER A 233 6.32 -21.63 -2.92
CA SER A 233 7.23 -22.56 -2.24
C SER A 233 8.64 -22.02 -2.01
N THR A 234 8.96 -20.85 -2.54
CA THR A 234 10.22 -20.18 -2.22
C THR A 234 10.21 -19.64 -0.79
N THR A 235 11.32 -19.79 -0.07
CA THR A 235 11.44 -19.33 1.32
C THR A 235 11.52 -17.79 1.38
N PRO A 236 10.73 -17.13 2.24
CA PRO A 236 10.64 -15.65 2.25
C PRO A 236 11.88 -14.94 2.76
N ALA A 237 12.78 -15.63 3.48
CA ALA A 237 14.08 -15.08 3.86
C ALA A 237 14.95 -14.72 2.63
N HIS A 238 14.63 -15.29 1.47
CA HIS A 238 15.25 -15.00 0.19
C HIS A 238 14.35 -14.21 -0.77
N MET A 239 13.10 -13.93 -0.39
CA MET A 239 12.20 -13.12 -1.20
C MET A 239 12.40 -11.64 -0.90
N LYS A 240 12.72 -10.88 -1.94
CA LYS A 240 12.76 -9.41 -1.92
C LYS A 240 11.36 -8.79 -2.02
N SER A 241 10.34 -9.58 -2.34
CA SER A 241 8.97 -9.12 -2.60
C SER A 241 7.93 -10.19 -2.33
N VAL A 242 6.66 -9.79 -2.36
CA VAL A 242 5.50 -10.67 -2.19
C VAL A 242 5.11 -11.35 -3.52
N VAL A 243 4.55 -12.56 -3.44
CA VAL A 243 4.02 -13.29 -4.60
C VAL A 243 2.60 -12.83 -4.89
N ASP A 244 2.28 -12.54 -6.15
CA ASP A 244 0.94 -12.12 -6.54
C ASP A 244 -0.03 -13.31 -6.65
N ALA A 245 -0.96 -13.39 -5.71
CA ALA A 245 -2.02 -14.40 -5.65
C ALA A 245 -3.35 -13.90 -6.23
N SER A 246 -3.38 -12.75 -6.92
CA SER A 246 -4.62 -12.09 -7.36
C SER A 246 -5.38 -12.88 -8.42
N PHE A 247 -4.74 -13.84 -9.10
CA PHE A 247 -5.40 -14.80 -9.97
C PHE A 247 -6.40 -15.73 -9.24
N LEU A 248 -6.37 -15.75 -7.90
CA LEU A 248 -7.37 -16.40 -7.06
C LEU A 248 -8.65 -15.58 -6.92
N LEU A 249 -8.56 -14.27 -7.15
CA LEU A 249 -9.69 -13.37 -7.04
C LEU A 249 -10.55 -13.44 -8.27
N THR A 250 -11.81 -13.14 -8.06
CA THR A 250 -12.79 -13.04 -9.13
C THR A 250 -13.17 -11.58 -9.33
N CYS A 251 -13.08 -11.10 -10.57
CA CYS A 251 -13.33 -9.70 -10.96
C CYS A 251 -12.70 -8.66 -10.00
N PRO A 252 -11.36 -8.70 -9.77
CA PRO A 252 -10.70 -7.78 -8.82
C PRO A 252 -10.73 -6.30 -9.25
N ASP A 253 -10.87 -6.04 -10.55
CA ASP A 253 -10.79 -4.68 -11.13
C ASP A 253 -12.15 -4.21 -11.70
N PHE A 254 -13.26 -4.83 -11.27
CA PHE A 254 -14.65 -4.48 -11.63
C PHE A 254 -14.89 -4.15 -13.11
N ARG A 255 -14.19 -4.87 -13.99
CA ARG A 255 -14.08 -4.52 -15.40
C ARG A 255 -15.42 -4.56 -16.10
N ILE A 256 -15.54 -3.72 -17.12
CA ILE A 256 -16.69 -3.77 -18.02
C ILE A 256 -16.84 -5.16 -18.63
N ASN A 257 -18.09 -5.64 -18.67
CA ASN A 257 -18.47 -6.93 -19.24
C ASN A 257 -17.91 -8.18 -18.51
N ASP A 258 -17.29 -7.99 -17.36
CA ASP A 258 -16.99 -9.09 -16.46
C ASP A 258 -18.19 -9.35 -15.53
N THR A 259 -19.02 -10.33 -15.89
CA THR A 259 -20.22 -10.69 -15.11
C THR A 259 -19.88 -11.29 -13.74
N ASP A 260 -18.62 -11.68 -13.54
CA ASP A 260 -18.15 -12.18 -12.25
C ASP A 260 -18.13 -11.09 -11.16
N ALA A 261 -18.35 -9.81 -11.50
CA ALA A 261 -18.63 -8.74 -10.53
C ALA A 261 -19.80 -9.09 -9.59
N ALA A 262 -20.75 -9.93 -10.04
CA ALA A 262 -21.85 -10.43 -9.21
C ALA A 262 -21.40 -11.33 -8.05
N LYS A 263 -20.19 -11.90 -8.10
CA LYS A 263 -19.62 -12.75 -7.04
C LYS A 263 -19.05 -11.95 -5.86
N TRP A 264 -19.01 -10.62 -5.99
CA TRP A 264 -18.84 -9.74 -4.85
C TRP A 264 -20.19 -9.57 -4.15
N GLU A 265 -20.43 -10.37 -3.12
CA GLU A 265 -21.69 -10.40 -2.39
C GLU A 265 -21.84 -9.18 -1.47
N ILE A 266 -23.08 -8.77 -1.24
CA ILE A 266 -23.43 -7.72 -0.28
C ILE A 266 -23.90 -8.39 1.02
N GLY A 267 -23.22 -8.12 2.11
CA GLY A 267 -23.63 -8.52 3.45
C GLY A 267 -23.80 -7.33 4.40
N GLY A 268 -24.30 -7.61 5.60
CA GLY A 268 -24.61 -6.59 6.62
C GLY A 268 -25.80 -7.00 7.46
N GLU A 269 -25.96 -6.36 8.62
CA GLU A 269 -27.13 -6.53 9.49
C GLU A 269 -28.14 -5.44 9.17
N ASN A 270 -29.43 -5.79 9.03
CA ASN A 270 -30.52 -4.84 8.78
C ASN A 270 -30.32 -3.98 7.51
N LEU A 271 -29.84 -4.59 6.42
CA LEU A 271 -29.72 -3.91 5.13
C LEU A 271 -31.08 -3.40 4.64
N PRO A 272 -31.14 -2.20 4.02
CA PRO A 272 -32.37 -1.72 3.42
C PRO A 272 -32.76 -2.57 2.21
N ASP A 273 -34.06 -2.68 1.92
CA ASP A 273 -34.59 -3.50 0.82
C ASP A 273 -34.02 -3.10 -0.55
N ASP A 274 -33.63 -1.84 -0.70
CA ASP A 274 -33.06 -1.24 -1.89
C ASP A 274 -31.51 -1.18 -1.89
N VAL A 275 -30.83 -1.88 -0.97
CA VAL A 275 -29.36 -1.88 -0.86
C VAL A 275 -28.64 -2.10 -2.20
N LYS A 276 -29.18 -2.96 -3.07
CA LYS A 276 -28.61 -3.27 -4.39
C LYS A 276 -28.65 -2.08 -5.36
N SER A 277 -29.56 -1.12 -5.19
CA SER A 277 -29.58 0.11 -6.00
C SER A 277 -28.61 1.19 -5.51
N HIS A 278 -27.97 0.98 -4.36
CA HIS A 278 -26.93 1.86 -3.81
C HIS A 278 -25.50 1.41 -4.14
N VAL A 279 -25.34 0.27 -4.83
CA VAL A 279 -24.05 -0.30 -5.23
C VAL A 279 -23.93 -0.25 -6.74
N TYR A 280 -22.87 0.39 -7.23
CA TYR A 280 -22.66 0.74 -8.62
C TYR A 280 -21.34 0.18 -9.14
N PHE A 281 -21.32 -0.19 -10.41
CA PHE A 281 -20.13 -0.64 -11.14
C PHE A 281 -20.01 0.15 -12.44
N GLY A 282 -18.88 0.82 -12.63
CA GLY A 282 -18.64 1.74 -13.73
C GLY A 282 -18.08 3.06 -13.23
N ASP A 283 -18.50 4.16 -13.83
CA ASP A 283 -18.12 5.51 -13.42
C ASP A 283 -19.35 6.42 -13.21
N LYS A 284 -19.14 7.73 -13.08
CA LYS A 284 -20.23 8.68 -12.83
C LYS A 284 -21.22 8.79 -14.01
N LYS A 285 -20.74 8.58 -15.24
CA LYS A 285 -21.49 8.79 -16.50
C LYS A 285 -22.06 7.48 -17.04
N MET A 286 -21.32 6.38 -16.93
CA MET A 286 -21.74 5.06 -17.42
C MET A 286 -21.58 4.00 -16.33
N TYR A 287 -22.69 3.42 -15.88
CA TYR A 287 -22.67 2.42 -14.80
C TYR A 287 -23.85 1.46 -14.83
N LYS A 288 -23.72 0.38 -14.06
CA LYS A 288 -24.80 -0.54 -13.65
C LYS A 288 -24.93 -0.53 -12.14
N THR A 289 -26.14 -0.79 -11.67
CA THR A 289 -26.40 -1.13 -10.27
C THR A 289 -26.32 -2.64 -10.06
N TYR A 290 -26.08 -3.07 -8.82
CA TYR A 290 -25.88 -4.48 -8.48
C TYR A 290 -27.03 -5.40 -8.91
N ASN A 291 -28.28 -4.93 -8.84
CA ASN A 291 -29.47 -5.70 -9.24
C ASN A 291 -29.46 -6.18 -10.71
N ILE A 292 -28.71 -5.52 -11.59
CA ILE A 292 -28.64 -5.83 -13.03
C ILE A 292 -27.20 -6.07 -13.49
N ILE A 293 -26.25 -6.28 -12.57
CA ILE A 293 -24.83 -6.39 -12.91
C ILE A 293 -24.52 -7.59 -13.82
N GLY A 294 -25.29 -8.67 -13.69
CA GLY A 294 -25.18 -9.85 -14.56
C GLY A 294 -25.77 -9.67 -15.97
N ASN A 295 -26.51 -8.59 -16.22
CA ASN A 295 -27.06 -8.33 -17.55
C ASN A 295 -25.97 -7.79 -18.48
N THR A 296 -26.00 -8.17 -19.76
CA THR A 296 -24.92 -7.85 -20.71
C THR A 296 -25.37 -6.92 -21.84
N GLN A 297 -26.64 -6.52 -21.89
CA GLN A 297 -27.17 -5.73 -22.98
C GLN A 297 -26.86 -4.24 -22.79
N ASP A 298 -26.64 -3.52 -23.89
CA ASP A 298 -26.37 -2.08 -23.87
C ASP A 298 -27.47 -1.27 -23.17
N LYS A 299 -28.74 -1.68 -23.31
CA LYS A 299 -29.90 -1.02 -22.68
C LYS A 299 -29.90 -1.09 -21.15
N ASP A 300 -29.12 -1.99 -20.56
CA ASP A 300 -29.08 -2.21 -19.11
C ASP A 300 -28.02 -1.32 -18.43
N TRP A 301 -27.24 -0.56 -19.21
CA TRP A 301 -26.30 0.43 -18.71
C TRP A 301 -26.98 1.80 -18.62
N THR A 302 -26.85 2.47 -17.47
CA THR A 302 -27.20 3.89 -17.38
C THR A 302 -26.14 4.71 -18.10
N GLY A 303 -26.55 5.67 -18.94
CA GLY A 303 -25.64 6.57 -19.65
C GLY A 303 -24.74 5.92 -20.71
N ARG A 304 -25.13 4.72 -21.20
CA ARG A 304 -24.40 3.99 -22.23
C ARG A 304 -24.14 4.82 -23.48
N THR A 305 -22.87 5.03 -23.81
CA THR A 305 -22.44 5.56 -25.11
C THR A 305 -21.16 4.86 -25.56
N GLU A 306 -21.02 4.64 -26.86
CA GLU A 306 -19.83 4.01 -27.44
C GLU A 306 -18.58 4.84 -27.20
N ASP A 307 -18.63 6.14 -27.48
CA ASP A 307 -17.50 7.07 -27.32
C ASP A 307 -16.96 7.08 -25.88
N HIS A 308 -17.84 7.02 -24.88
CA HIS A 308 -17.42 7.01 -23.48
C HIS A 308 -16.76 5.70 -23.09
N GLN A 309 -17.40 4.56 -23.41
CA GLN A 309 -16.82 3.25 -23.15
C GLN A 309 -15.47 3.07 -23.82
N GLN A 310 -15.35 3.50 -25.08
CA GLN A 310 -14.13 3.36 -25.87
C GLN A 310 -12.93 4.03 -25.20
N LYS A 311 -13.13 5.20 -24.57
CA LYS A 311 -12.06 5.96 -23.90
C LYS A 311 -11.83 5.54 -22.46
N TYR A 312 -12.90 5.23 -21.73
CA TYR A 312 -12.87 5.17 -20.26
C TYR A 312 -13.24 3.81 -19.66
N GLY A 313 -13.62 2.81 -20.48
CA GLY A 313 -14.04 1.49 -19.99
C GLY A 313 -13.00 0.74 -19.15
N GLN A 314 -11.71 1.10 -19.28
CA GLN A 314 -10.62 0.55 -18.46
C GLN A 314 -10.55 1.14 -17.04
N TYR A 315 -11.27 2.24 -16.77
CA TYR A 315 -11.28 2.96 -15.49
C TYR A 315 -12.59 2.73 -14.72
N PHE A 316 -13.28 1.61 -14.97
CA PHE A 316 -14.52 1.31 -14.27
C PHE A 316 -14.21 0.73 -12.90
N TYR A 317 -14.97 1.14 -11.89
CA TYR A 317 -14.73 0.79 -10.49
C TYR A 317 -16.04 0.44 -9.78
N CYS A 318 -15.94 -0.10 -8.56
CA CYS A 318 -17.09 -0.31 -7.69
C CYS A 318 -17.25 0.90 -6.76
N TYR A 319 -18.48 1.39 -6.58
CA TYR A 319 -18.75 2.43 -5.60
C TYR A 319 -20.15 2.35 -5.00
N THR A 320 -20.31 2.97 -3.83
CA THR A 320 -21.58 3.06 -3.12
C THR A 320 -21.95 4.51 -2.85
N LYS A 321 -23.25 4.83 -2.84
CA LYS A 321 -23.75 6.18 -2.52
C LYS A 321 -24.84 6.12 -1.47
N GLY A 322 -24.71 6.94 -0.42
CA GLY A 322 -25.74 7.07 0.61
C GLY A 322 -26.01 5.80 1.39
N LEU A 323 -24.98 4.97 1.60
CA LEU A 323 -25.10 3.65 2.23
C LEU A 323 -24.09 3.49 3.37
N ARG A 324 -24.54 2.95 4.49
CA ARG A 324 -23.75 2.56 5.68
C ARG A 324 -24.30 1.25 6.25
N GLY A 325 -23.53 0.57 7.11
CA GLY A 325 -23.95 -0.69 7.75
C GLY A 325 -23.91 -1.90 6.81
N PHE A 326 -22.97 -1.92 5.87
CA PHE A 326 -22.85 -2.98 4.87
C PHE A 326 -21.40 -3.44 4.71
N ASN A 327 -21.23 -4.61 4.10
CA ASN A 327 -19.97 -5.06 3.53
C ASN A 327 -20.18 -5.57 2.09
N ILE A 328 -19.15 -5.42 1.27
CA ILE A 328 -19.05 -6.02 -0.06
C ILE A 328 -17.83 -6.91 -0.05
N TYR A 329 -18.02 -8.20 -0.35
CA TYR A 329 -16.97 -9.20 -0.16
C TYR A 329 -17.01 -10.32 -1.20
N GLN A 330 -15.89 -11.05 -1.32
CA GLN A 330 -15.88 -12.36 -1.96
C GLN A 330 -15.13 -13.37 -1.08
N ASP A 331 -15.44 -14.66 -1.28
CA ASP A 331 -14.81 -15.77 -0.58
C ASP A 331 -13.77 -16.43 -1.50
N VAL A 332 -12.53 -16.52 -1.02
CA VAL A 332 -11.35 -16.94 -1.78
C VAL A 332 -10.70 -18.13 -1.10
N LYS A 333 -10.46 -19.21 -1.85
CA LYS A 333 -9.73 -20.37 -1.34
C LYS A 333 -8.23 -20.17 -1.48
N VAL A 334 -7.52 -20.37 -0.38
CA VAL A 334 -6.06 -20.39 -0.32
C VAL A 334 -5.56 -21.75 0.15
N HIS A 335 -4.43 -22.17 -0.42
CA HIS A 335 -3.93 -23.55 -0.32
C HIS A 335 -2.58 -23.63 0.40
N LYS A 336 -2.15 -22.53 1.03
CA LYS A 336 -0.88 -22.46 1.75
C LYS A 336 -1.04 -21.64 3.02
N GLY A 337 -0.33 -22.04 4.08
CA GLY A 337 -0.25 -21.26 5.31
C GLY A 337 0.80 -20.15 5.22
N GLY A 338 0.54 -19.04 5.90
CA GLY A 338 1.41 -17.88 5.96
C GLY A 338 0.67 -16.55 5.92
N TRP A 339 1.43 -15.50 5.62
CA TRP A 339 0.95 -14.12 5.48
C TRP A 339 0.31 -13.88 4.12
N TYR A 340 -0.94 -13.39 4.16
CA TYR A 340 -1.68 -12.88 3.02
C TYR A 340 -1.95 -11.39 3.20
N LEU A 341 -1.64 -10.61 2.16
CA LEU A 341 -1.81 -9.16 2.15
C LEU A 341 -2.89 -8.84 1.10
N LEU A 342 -3.97 -8.23 1.52
CA LEU A 342 -5.02 -7.72 0.65
C LEU A 342 -4.76 -6.23 0.43
N ARG A 343 -4.72 -5.82 -0.84
CA ARG A 343 -4.65 -4.41 -1.24
C ARG A 343 -5.82 -4.02 -2.12
N CYS A 344 -6.15 -2.75 -2.14
CA CYS A 344 -7.03 -2.14 -3.14
C CYS A 344 -6.72 -0.65 -3.27
N ASN A 345 -7.12 -0.06 -4.39
CA ASN A 345 -7.20 1.39 -4.52
C ASN A 345 -8.61 1.83 -4.10
N GLY A 346 -8.73 2.74 -3.15
CA GLY A 346 -10.06 3.12 -2.67
C GLY A 346 -10.07 4.22 -1.61
N PHE A 347 -11.20 4.92 -1.53
CA PHE A 347 -11.42 5.97 -0.53
C PHE A 347 -12.87 6.03 -0.09
N SER A 348 -13.12 6.78 0.98
CA SER A 348 -14.46 7.11 1.44
C SER A 348 -14.59 8.56 1.94
N THR A 349 -15.69 9.22 1.58
CA THR A 349 -16.04 10.52 2.16
C THR A 349 -16.48 10.40 3.62
N ALA A 350 -16.84 9.20 4.08
CA ALA A 350 -17.11 8.90 5.48
C ALA A 350 -15.85 8.94 6.36
N ASN A 351 -14.67 8.84 5.74
CA ASN A 351 -13.37 8.93 6.41
C ASN A 351 -12.69 10.29 6.26
N SER A 352 -13.37 11.30 5.69
CA SER A 352 -12.85 12.66 5.68
C SER A 352 -12.68 13.22 7.09
N SER A 353 -11.75 14.15 7.30
CA SER A 353 -11.55 14.79 8.62
C SER A 353 -12.84 15.43 9.17
N GLU A 354 -13.68 15.99 8.27
CA GLU A 354 -14.98 16.57 8.61
C GLU A 354 -15.99 15.51 9.07
N SER A 355 -16.04 14.37 8.37
CA SER A 355 -16.90 13.24 8.73
C SER A 355 -16.44 12.60 10.04
N ILE A 356 -15.13 12.43 10.24
CA ILE A 356 -14.54 11.92 11.48
C ILE A 356 -14.86 12.86 12.64
N ALA A 357 -14.76 14.18 12.47
CA ALA A 357 -15.11 15.15 13.51
C ALA A 357 -16.59 15.03 13.93
N LYS A 358 -17.49 14.72 13.00
CA LYS A 358 -18.93 14.52 13.28
C LYS A 358 -19.18 13.15 13.95
N ASN A 359 -18.64 12.09 13.38
CA ASN A 359 -18.90 10.70 13.79
C ASN A 359 -18.07 10.27 15.01
N GLY A 360 -16.95 10.93 15.27
CA GLY A 360 -15.96 10.56 16.28
C GLY A 360 -14.98 9.46 15.84
N THR A 361 -15.16 8.89 14.64
CA THR A 361 -14.39 7.75 14.12
C THR A 361 -14.43 7.70 12.59
N SER A 362 -13.45 7.05 11.96
CA SER A 362 -13.58 6.55 10.58
C SER A 362 -14.61 5.42 10.55
N LEU A 363 -15.25 5.22 9.39
CA LEU A 363 -16.32 4.24 9.20
C LEU A 363 -16.02 3.22 8.09
N ALA A 364 -15.26 3.60 7.07
CA ALA A 364 -15.01 2.75 5.91
C ALA A 364 -13.66 2.02 6.02
N ASN A 365 -13.64 0.72 5.76
CA ASN A 365 -12.51 -0.13 6.04
C ASN A 365 -12.34 -1.24 4.98
N LEU A 366 -11.09 -1.56 4.65
CA LEU A 366 -10.70 -2.79 3.96
C LEU A 366 -10.56 -3.91 5.00
N PHE A 367 -10.97 -5.14 4.67
CA PHE A 367 -10.91 -6.26 5.61
C PHE A 367 -10.58 -7.60 4.98
N ILE A 368 -10.07 -8.49 5.83
CA ILE A 368 -9.76 -9.87 5.53
C ILE A 368 -10.01 -10.73 6.79
N THR A 369 -10.61 -11.90 6.61
CA THR A 369 -10.91 -12.82 7.72
C THR A 369 -10.98 -14.26 7.25
N VAL A 370 -10.77 -15.21 8.16
CA VAL A 370 -10.94 -16.64 7.90
C VAL A 370 -12.39 -17.06 8.16
N LEU A 371 -12.94 -17.91 7.30
CA LEU A 371 -14.24 -18.54 7.54
C LEU A 371 -14.11 -19.85 8.31
N GLY A 372 -15.00 -20.04 9.28
CA GLY A 372 -15.20 -21.31 9.98
C GLY A 372 -15.92 -22.35 9.10
N ALA A 373 -16.05 -23.57 9.63
CA ALA A 373 -16.76 -24.65 8.95
C ALA A 373 -18.26 -24.35 8.73
N ASP A 374 -18.83 -23.41 9.47
CA ASP A 374 -20.20 -22.91 9.34
C ASP A 374 -20.34 -21.80 8.28
N GLY A 375 -19.25 -21.44 7.61
CA GLY A 375 -19.22 -20.37 6.60
C GLY A 375 -19.24 -18.96 7.18
N LYS A 376 -19.04 -18.79 8.51
CA LYS A 376 -19.03 -17.47 9.16
C LYS A 376 -17.62 -16.99 9.45
N PRO A 377 -17.38 -15.66 9.48
CA PRO A 377 -16.11 -15.10 9.92
C PRO A 377 -15.72 -15.54 11.34
N ILE A 378 -14.46 -15.96 11.49
CA ILE A 378 -13.84 -16.22 12.78
C ILE A 378 -13.38 -14.88 13.35
N LYS A 379 -13.99 -14.42 14.43
CA LYS A 379 -13.77 -13.08 14.99
C LYS A 379 -12.33 -12.87 15.46
N GLU A 380 -11.69 -13.93 15.93
CA GLU A 380 -10.32 -13.94 16.42
C GLU A 380 -9.29 -13.86 15.29
N ILE A 381 -9.69 -14.18 14.06
CA ILE A 381 -8.85 -14.19 12.86
C ILE A 381 -9.47 -13.22 11.85
N TYR A 382 -9.48 -11.95 12.26
CA TYR A 382 -10.07 -10.85 11.52
C TYR A 382 -9.11 -9.67 11.55
N SER A 383 -8.83 -9.10 10.38
CA SER A 383 -8.04 -7.89 10.25
C SER A 383 -8.78 -6.84 9.44
N ALA A 384 -8.63 -5.58 9.82
CA ALA A 384 -9.16 -4.44 9.06
C ALA A 384 -8.23 -3.23 9.13
N ALA A 385 -8.22 -2.46 8.04
CA ALA A 385 -7.53 -1.18 7.94
C ALA A 385 -8.49 -0.12 7.42
N THR A 386 -8.38 1.10 7.94
CA THR A 386 -9.19 2.24 7.49
C THR A 386 -8.88 2.56 6.03
N LEU A 387 -9.92 2.72 5.19
CA LEU A 387 -9.74 3.22 3.82
C LEU A 387 -9.34 4.69 3.83
N ASP A 388 -8.60 5.15 2.81
CA ASP A 388 -8.31 6.56 2.63
C ASP A 388 -9.57 7.44 2.66
N GLY A 389 -9.39 8.66 3.16
CA GLY A 389 -10.44 9.65 3.36
C GLY A 389 -10.28 10.80 2.39
N ILE A 390 -11.39 11.24 1.83
CA ILE A 390 -11.45 12.38 0.89
C ILE A 390 -12.63 13.27 1.24
N SER A 391 -12.50 14.60 1.07
CA SER A 391 -13.65 15.49 1.30
C SER A 391 -14.75 15.23 0.26
N GLN A 392 -15.99 15.55 0.61
CA GLN A 392 -17.12 15.40 -0.32
C GLN A 392 -16.91 16.24 -1.60
N ALA A 393 -16.35 17.45 -1.46
CA ALA A 393 -16.11 18.37 -2.56
C ALA A 393 -14.98 17.89 -3.48
N ASP A 394 -13.90 17.35 -2.91
CA ASP A 394 -12.78 16.80 -3.67
C ASP A 394 -13.21 15.53 -4.41
N ALA A 395 -13.98 14.65 -3.76
CA ALA A 395 -14.53 13.45 -4.40
C ALA A 395 -15.46 13.79 -5.57
N GLU A 396 -16.31 14.80 -5.42
CA GLU A 396 -17.17 15.28 -6.51
C GLU A 396 -16.36 15.92 -7.64
N THR A 397 -15.34 16.72 -7.30
CA THR A 397 -14.44 17.33 -8.28
C THR A 397 -13.70 16.27 -9.09
N LEU A 398 -13.10 15.29 -8.41
CA LEU A 398 -12.41 14.16 -9.02
C LEU A 398 -13.36 13.34 -9.89
N GLY A 399 -14.56 13.01 -9.38
CA GLY A 399 -15.58 12.29 -10.14
C GLY A 399 -16.15 13.05 -11.34
N ASN A 400 -15.85 14.34 -11.49
CA ASN A 400 -16.23 15.15 -12.65
C ASN A 400 -15.10 15.33 -13.67
N THR A 401 -13.86 14.96 -13.34
CA THR A 401 -12.77 14.99 -14.33
C THR A 401 -12.91 13.84 -15.33
N ASP A 402 -12.22 13.96 -16.47
CA ASP A 402 -12.16 12.91 -17.49
C ASP A 402 -13.55 12.41 -17.91
N GLU A 403 -14.49 13.35 -18.10
CA GLU A 403 -15.89 13.07 -18.45
C GLU A 403 -16.63 12.11 -17.48
N GLY A 404 -16.21 12.04 -16.21
CA GLY A 404 -16.83 11.20 -15.19
C GLY A 404 -15.94 10.04 -14.71
N ALA A 405 -14.81 9.79 -15.38
CA ALA A 405 -13.92 8.67 -15.10
C ALA A 405 -12.75 9.01 -14.15
N GLY A 406 -12.67 10.25 -13.65
CA GLY A 406 -11.51 10.72 -12.87
C GLY A 406 -11.14 9.89 -11.65
N ILE A 407 -12.13 9.34 -10.94
CA ILE A 407 -11.89 8.44 -9.78
C ILE A 407 -11.19 7.16 -10.22
N GLY A 408 -11.75 6.45 -11.21
CA GLY A 408 -11.14 5.22 -11.72
C GLY A 408 -9.78 5.46 -12.37
N ARG A 409 -9.59 6.62 -13.01
CA ARG A 409 -8.27 7.03 -13.51
C ARG A 409 -7.27 7.20 -12.36
N ALA A 410 -7.66 7.82 -11.24
CA ALA A 410 -6.81 7.95 -10.07
C ALA A 410 -6.43 6.58 -9.48
N PHE A 411 -7.37 5.62 -9.43
CA PHE A 411 -7.11 4.26 -8.99
C PHE A 411 -6.17 3.51 -9.94
N PHE A 412 -6.38 3.63 -11.25
CA PHE A 412 -5.48 3.07 -12.28
C PHE A 412 -4.06 3.65 -12.18
N GLU A 413 -3.95 4.94 -11.85
CA GLU A 413 -2.69 5.62 -11.57
C GLU A 413 -2.12 5.28 -10.18
N GLY A 414 -2.71 4.35 -9.42
CA GLY A 414 -2.17 3.82 -8.16
C GLY A 414 -2.43 4.70 -6.92
N LYS A 415 -3.30 5.71 -6.99
CA LYS A 415 -3.64 6.56 -5.83
C LYS A 415 -4.62 5.87 -4.88
N TYR A 416 -4.60 6.28 -3.62
CA TYR A 416 -5.44 5.77 -2.55
C TYR A 416 -5.17 4.27 -2.30
N GLU A 417 -3.90 3.87 -2.21
CA GLU A 417 -3.51 2.47 -1.96
C GLU A 417 -3.75 2.11 -0.49
N ASN A 418 -4.59 1.10 -0.24
CA ASN A 418 -4.87 0.59 1.10
C ASN A 418 -4.38 -0.85 1.23
N GLN A 419 -3.91 -1.24 2.40
CA GLN A 419 -3.51 -2.62 2.70
C GLN A 419 -4.09 -3.09 4.03
N VAL A 420 -4.50 -4.36 4.06
CA VAL A 420 -4.74 -5.13 5.28
C VAL A 420 -4.09 -6.50 5.12
N GLN A 421 -3.76 -7.15 6.22
CA GLN A 421 -3.05 -8.43 6.17
C GLN A 421 -3.50 -9.37 7.27
N ILE A 422 -3.31 -10.67 7.01
CA ILE A 422 -3.66 -11.75 7.92
C ILE A 422 -2.64 -12.85 7.81
N CYS A 423 -2.38 -13.54 8.92
CA CYS A 423 -1.49 -14.68 8.94
C CYS A 423 -2.22 -15.93 9.37
N ILE A 424 -2.16 -16.98 8.54
CA ILE A 424 -2.86 -18.25 8.74
C ILE A 424 -1.90 -19.43 8.71
N ASP A 425 -1.59 -20.02 9.87
CA ASP A 425 -0.64 -21.15 9.92
C ASP A 425 -1.31 -22.51 9.72
N LYS A 426 -2.54 -22.64 10.20
CA LYS A 426 -3.33 -23.87 10.16
C LYS A 426 -4.76 -23.57 9.74
N ALA A 427 -5.41 -24.55 9.14
CA ALA A 427 -6.83 -24.48 8.87
C ALA A 427 -7.63 -24.46 10.18
N PRO A 428 -8.89 -23.97 10.18
CA PRO A 428 -9.74 -23.94 11.39
C PRO A 428 -9.92 -25.30 12.07
N ASN A 429 -9.73 -26.41 11.34
CA ASN A 429 -9.76 -27.77 11.87
C ASN A 429 -8.43 -28.23 12.53
N GLY A 430 -7.44 -27.34 12.64
CA GLY A 430 -6.12 -27.59 13.23
C GLY A 430 -5.14 -28.35 12.32
N LYS A 431 -5.52 -28.69 11.08
CA LYS A 431 -4.65 -29.39 10.12
C LYS A 431 -3.85 -28.41 9.26
N GLU A 432 -2.78 -28.91 8.65
CA GLU A 432 -1.97 -28.17 7.68
C GLU A 432 -2.82 -27.73 6.48
N ILE A 433 -2.55 -26.53 5.97
CA ILE A 433 -3.26 -25.95 4.83
C ILE A 433 -2.62 -26.51 3.54
N SER A 434 -3.43 -27.09 2.67
CA SER A 434 -2.97 -27.72 1.43
C SER A 434 -4.01 -27.65 0.32
N SER A 435 -3.71 -28.22 -0.85
CA SER A 435 -4.69 -28.38 -1.93
C SER A 435 -5.93 -29.18 -1.50
N ASP A 436 -5.74 -30.21 -0.67
CA ASP A 436 -6.81 -31.09 -0.17
C ASP A 436 -7.50 -30.54 1.09
N ASN A 437 -6.88 -29.57 1.77
CA ASN A 437 -7.40 -28.91 2.96
C ASN A 437 -7.22 -27.39 2.86
N PRO A 438 -7.92 -26.71 1.93
CA PRO A 438 -7.82 -25.27 1.76
C PRO A 438 -8.48 -24.51 2.91
N VAL A 439 -8.06 -23.27 3.09
CA VAL A 439 -8.74 -22.27 3.93
C VAL A 439 -9.52 -21.32 3.04
N THR A 440 -10.70 -20.89 3.51
CA THR A 440 -11.47 -19.85 2.84
C THR A 440 -11.25 -18.53 3.55
N LEU A 441 -10.73 -17.55 2.82
CA LEU A 441 -10.60 -16.17 3.23
C LEU A 441 -11.79 -15.38 2.70
N ARG A 442 -12.46 -14.62 3.56
CA ARG A 442 -13.39 -13.58 3.12
C ARG A 442 -12.66 -12.27 3.05
N ILE A 443 -12.69 -11.63 1.89
CA ILE A 443 -12.00 -10.37 1.62
C ILE A 443 -12.99 -9.34 1.10
N GLY A 444 -12.74 -8.06 1.36
CA GLY A 444 -13.55 -6.99 0.80
C GLY A 444 -13.47 -5.71 1.60
N PHE A 445 -14.50 -4.88 1.51
CA PHE A 445 -14.60 -3.64 2.26
C PHE A 445 -15.95 -3.50 2.95
N TYR A 446 -16.01 -2.68 3.98
CA TYR A 446 -17.24 -2.38 4.71
C TYR A 446 -17.32 -0.91 5.10
N VAL A 447 -18.54 -0.45 5.34
CA VAL A 447 -18.81 0.85 5.97
C VAL A 447 -19.65 0.59 7.20
N ASP A 448 -19.15 0.96 8.37
CA ASP A 448 -19.85 0.80 9.64
C ASP A 448 -21.20 1.54 9.65
N PRO A 449 -22.17 1.06 10.45
CA PRO A 449 -23.43 1.79 10.65
C PRO A 449 -23.19 3.17 11.24
N THR A 450 -24.22 4.03 11.17
CA THR A 450 -24.15 5.35 11.81
C THR A 450 -24.00 5.18 13.32
N PRO A 451 -22.97 5.78 13.97
CA PRO A 451 -22.82 5.66 15.41
C PRO A 451 -23.98 6.33 16.16
N ASP A 452 -24.27 5.85 17.37
CA ASP A 452 -25.40 6.34 18.17
C ASP A 452 -25.35 7.86 18.40
N GLY A 453 -26.48 8.52 18.14
CA GLY A 453 -26.60 9.98 18.29
C GLY A 453 -25.83 10.81 17.26
N LYS A 454 -25.28 10.18 16.20
CA LYS A 454 -24.56 10.87 15.11
C LYS A 454 -25.45 11.11 13.89
N PRO A 455 -25.06 12.03 12.98
CA PRO A 455 -25.84 12.32 11.79
C PRO A 455 -26.02 11.10 10.89
N ALA A 456 -27.24 10.94 10.37
CA ALA A 456 -27.57 9.92 9.38
C ALA A 456 -26.70 10.05 8.11
N VAL A 457 -26.63 8.96 7.34
CA VAL A 457 -25.91 8.92 6.07
C VAL A 457 -26.45 9.96 5.09
N ALA A 458 -25.56 10.71 4.44
CA ALA A 458 -25.94 11.66 3.40
C ALA A 458 -26.10 10.94 2.05
N ALA A 459 -27.09 11.33 1.24
CA ALA A 459 -27.36 10.66 -0.05
C ALA A 459 -26.17 10.67 -1.03
N ASN A 460 -25.26 11.63 -0.91
CA ASN A 460 -24.05 11.76 -1.72
C ASN A 460 -22.78 11.23 -1.05
N GLU A 461 -22.86 10.70 0.18
CA GLU A 461 -21.72 10.04 0.84
C GLU A 461 -21.25 8.89 -0.04
N LEU A 462 -19.96 8.89 -0.38
CA LEU A 462 -19.37 8.03 -1.40
C LEU A 462 -18.26 7.16 -0.80
N THR A 463 -18.31 5.86 -1.08
CA THR A 463 -17.16 4.95 -0.90
C THR A 463 -16.89 4.28 -2.23
N ALA A 464 -15.66 4.37 -2.73
CA ALA A 464 -15.25 3.85 -4.03
C ALA A 464 -13.98 2.99 -3.90
N VAL A 465 -13.95 1.85 -4.60
CA VAL A 465 -12.84 0.90 -4.57
C VAL A 465 -12.63 0.25 -5.94
N ASP A 466 -11.39 -0.14 -6.22
CA ASP A 466 -10.98 -0.87 -7.41
C ASP A 466 -9.65 -1.61 -7.19
N ASN A 467 -9.21 -2.37 -8.19
CA ASN A 467 -7.86 -2.95 -8.29
C ASN A 467 -7.48 -3.79 -7.05
N PHE A 468 -8.36 -4.71 -6.66
CA PHE A 468 -8.08 -5.62 -5.55
C PHE A 468 -6.91 -6.55 -5.88
N LYS A 469 -5.91 -6.61 -5.00
CA LYS A 469 -4.77 -7.52 -5.13
C LYS A 469 -4.63 -8.37 -3.88
N LEU A 470 -4.45 -9.67 -4.06
CA LEU A 470 -4.11 -10.58 -2.97
C LEU A 470 -2.67 -11.00 -3.16
N TYR A 471 -1.82 -10.75 -2.18
CA TYR A 471 -0.43 -11.16 -2.19
C TYR A 471 -0.16 -12.20 -1.11
N TYR A 472 0.83 -13.05 -1.36
CA TYR A 472 1.36 -13.99 -0.39
C TYR A 472 2.79 -13.58 -0.03
N ALA A 473 3.01 -13.24 1.25
CA ALA A 473 4.32 -12.83 1.77
C ALA A 473 5.11 -13.97 2.41
N GLY A 474 4.59 -15.20 2.35
CA GLY A 474 5.30 -16.38 2.84
C GLY A 474 4.80 -16.95 4.16
N PRO A 475 5.34 -18.10 4.61
CA PRO A 475 5.06 -18.63 5.95
C PRO A 475 5.39 -17.60 7.04
N ARG A 476 4.68 -17.71 8.16
CA ARG A 476 5.01 -16.98 9.39
C ARG A 476 6.44 -17.29 9.80
N ARG A 477 7.19 -16.26 10.17
CA ARG A 477 8.53 -16.43 10.77
C ARG A 477 8.32 -16.57 12.28
N ASN A 478 9.08 -17.41 12.96
CA ASN A 478 8.97 -17.48 14.41
C ASN A 478 10.39 -17.44 14.99
N PRO A 479 10.75 -16.35 15.70
CA PRO A 479 9.89 -15.21 16.07
C PRO A 479 9.68 -14.17 14.97
N GLU A 480 8.56 -13.44 15.03
CA GLU A 480 8.37 -12.15 14.35
C GLU A 480 8.73 -11.00 15.31
N LEU A 481 9.01 -9.82 14.77
CA LEU A 481 9.52 -8.71 15.58
C LEU A 481 8.36 -8.07 16.34
N ILE A 482 8.34 -8.17 17.67
CA ILE A 482 7.44 -7.39 18.51
C ILE A 482 8.14 -6.09 18.91
N LEU A 483 7.44 -4.96 18.86
CA LEU A 483 7.84 -3.71 19.52
C LEU A 483 6.63 -3.17 20.30
N ASP A 484 6.67 -3.30 21.62
CA ASP A 484 5.55 -2.95 22.50
C ASP A 484 5.87 -1.75 23.39
N GLU A 485 5.05 -0.69 23.30
CA GLU A 485 5.24 0.54 24.09
C GLU A 485 5.17 0.33 25.61
N GLU A 486 4.60 -0.79 26.07
CA GLU A 486 4.54 -1.16 27.48
C GLU A 486 5.77 -1.93 27.98
N SER A 487 6.64 -2.41 27.07
CA SER A 487 7.83 -3.17 27.46
C SER A 487 8.83 -2.31 28.20
N THR A 488 9.28 -2.76 29.37
CA THR A 488 10.31 -2.10 30.19
C THR A 488 11.74 -2.46 29.79
N ASP A 489 11.93 -3.49 28.94
CA ASP A 489 13.23 -3.82 28.35
C ASP A 489 13.09 -4.51 26.98
N LEU A 490 14.16 -4.46 26.18
CA LEU A 490 14.29 -5.14 24.89
C LEU A 490 15.36 -6.25 24.93
N ARG A 491 15.62 -6.87 26.09
CA ARG A 491 16.71 -7.87 26.23
C ARG A 491 16.56 -9.05 25.28
N TYR A 492 15.35 -9.39 24.85
CA TYR A 492 15.14 -10.46 23.87
C TYR A 492 15.75 -10.13 22.50
N LEU A 493 15.94 -8.85 22.15
CA LEU A 493 16.61 -8.45 20.92
C LEU A 493 18.14 -8.54 21.02
N THR A 494 18.70 -8.40 22.23
CA THR A 494 20.14 -8.41 22.48
C THR A 494 20.67 -9.79 22.88
N GLU A 495 19.85 -10.59 23.58
CA GLU A 495 20.23 -11.90 24.14
C GLU A 495 19.82 -13.08 23.25
N ALA A 496 18.79 -12.93 22.39
CA ALA A 496 18.40 -13.99 21.46
C ALA A 496 19.24 -13.96 20.19
N ALA A 497 19.46 -15.10 19.55
CA ALA A 497 20.15 -15.23 18.27
C ALA A 497 19.24 -15.05 17.04
N ASP A 498 17.94 -14.83 17.25
CA ASP A 498 16.95 -14.73 16.19
C ASP A 498 17.26 -13.61 15.16
N GLU A 499 17.20 -13.95 13.87
CA GLU A 499 17.34 -12.99 12.78
C GLU A 499 15.97 -12.45 12.32
N TYR A 500 15.85 -11.13 12.27
CA TYR A 500 14.63 -10.45 11.81
C TYR A 500 14.86 -9.86 10.41
N LYS A 501 14.92 -10.70 9.39
CA LYS A 501 15.09 -10.29 7.99
C LYS A 501 13.79 -10.38 7.21
N ASN A 502 13.36 -9.26 6.61
CA ASN A 502 12.09 -9.14 5.88
C ASN A 502 10.86 -9.64 6.68
N THR A 503 10.93 -9.56 8.02
CA THR A 503 9.92 -10.09 8.93
C THR A 503 8.68 -9.20 9.00
N VAL A 504 7.68 -9.63 9.77
CA VAL A 504 6.59 -8.75 10.19
C VAL A 504 6.98 -8.09 11.51
N LEU A 505 6.80 -6.77 11.56
CA LEU A 505 6.86 -5.99 12.78
C LEU A 505 5.44 -5.84 13.34
N HIS A 506 5.24 -6.34 14.55
CA HIS A 506 4.07 -6.09 15.39
C HIS A 506 4.35 -4.89 16.30
N LEU A 507 3.95 -3.69 15.86
CA LEU A 507 4.17 -2.44 16.57
C LEU A 507 2.94 -2.07 17.41
N ASN A 508 3.04 -2.22 18.73
CA ASN A 508 2.05 -1.70 19.67
C ASN A 508 2.47 -0.32 20.16
N ARG A 509 2.06 0.71 19.41
CA ARG A 509 2.35 2.13 19.69
C ARG A 509 1.08 2.97 19.57
N LYS A 510 0.66 3.62 20.66
CA LYS A 510 -0.57 4.43 20.68
C LYS A 510 -0.37 5.82 20.06
N LEU A 511 -0.73 5.97 18.79
CA LEU A 511 -0.66 7.23 18.06
C LEU A 511 -2.00 7.99 18.11
N ASN A 512 -1.95 9.31 17.99
CA ASN A 512 -3.13 10.16 17.82
C ASN A 512 -3.30 10.49 16.34
N ALA A 513 -4.46 10.16 15.78
CA ALA A 513 -4.80 10.50 14.40
C ALA A 513 -4.89 12.03 14.21
N ASN A 514 -4.54 12.50 13.01
CA ASN A 514 -4.57 13.91 12.61
C ASN A 514 -3.77 14.85 13.54
N MET A 515 -2.72 14.32 14.17
CA MET A 515 -1.84 15.06 15.08
C MET A 515 -0.41 14.56 14.93
N TRP A 516 0.58 15.43 15.21
CA TRP A 516 1.98 15.01 15.30
C TRP A 516 2.22 14.18 16.57
N ASN A 517 2.91 13.06 16.40
CA ASN A 517 3.31 12.14 17.47
C ASN A 517 4.82 11.94 17.40
N SER A 518 5.51 11.88 18.53
CA SER A 518 6.92 11.44 18.53
C SER A 518 7.04 9.98 18.14
N LEU A 519 8.09 9.66 17.39
CA LEU A 519 8.41 8.32 16.93
C LEU A 519 9.93 8.13 16.89
N ILE A 520 10.39 7.02 17.46
CA ILE A 520 11.75 6.51 17.30
C ILE A 520 11.64 4.98 17.36
N LEU A 521 12.30 4.29 16.43
CA LEU A 521 12.20 2.84 16.28
C LEU A 521 13.60 2.24 16.06
N PRO A 522 13.85 0.98 16.45
CA PRO A 522 15.11 0.30 16.16
C PRO A 522 15.20 -0.25 14.72
N VAL A 523 14.28 0.14 13.83
CA VAL A 523 14.20 -0.35 12.44
C VAL A 523 13.99 0.80 11.47
N ASP A 524 14.46 0.63 10.24
CA ASP A 524 14.15 1.53 9.13
C ASP A 524 12.72 1.24 8.62
N LEU A 525 11.96 2.28 8.28
CA LEU A 525 10.67 2.17 7.58
C LEU A 525 10.67 2.97 6.28
N THR A 526 10.24 2.35 5.19
CA THR A 526 10.11 2.99 3.88
C THR A 526 8.81 3.77 3.74
N TRP A 527 8.74 4.64 2.74
CA TRP A 527 7.52 5.38 2.40
C TRP A 527 6.33 4.46 2.13
N GLY A 528 6.55 3.38 1.37
CA GLY A 528 5.52 2.39 1.06
C GLY A 528 5.00 1.67 2.32
N GLN A 529 5.87 1.39 3.30
CA GLN A 529 5.45 0.82 4.59
C GLN A 529 4.62 1.82 5.40
N MET A 530 5.05 3.09 5.47
CA MET A 530 4.33 4.12 6.20
C MET A 530 2.94 4.37 5.61
N LYS A 531 2.84 4.55 4.28
CA LYS A 531 1.55 4.76 3.59
C LYS A 531 0.58 3.61 3.82
N ARG A 532 1.03 2.36 3.63
CA ARG A 532 0.15 1.19 3.78
C ARG A 532 -0.30 0.94 5.22
N THR A 533 0.46 1.45 6.19
CA THR A 533 0.13 1.33 7.62
C THR A 533 -0.79 2.45 8.09
N PHE A 534 -0.56 3.69 7.63
CA PHE A 534 -1.19 4.89 8.19
C PHE A 534 -2.09 5.65 7.21
N GLY A 535 -2.11 5.31 5.92
CA GLY A 535 -2.82 5.98 4.83
C GLY A 535 -1.91 6.86 3.96
N ASP A 536 -2.35 7.18 2.74
CA ASP A 536 -1.56 7.91 1.73
C ASP A 536 -1.17 9.33 2.19
N ALA A 537 -1.95 9.92 3.10
CA ALA A 537 -1.73 11.26 3.63
C ALA A 537 -0.79 11.31 4.85
N VAL A 538 -0.18 10.19 5.25
CA VAL A 538 0.79 10.15 6.35
C VAL A 538 1.98 11.07 6.07
N LYS A 539 2.43 11.79 7.11
CA LYS A 539 3.63 12.63 7.04
C LYS A 539 4.61 12.24 8.12
N VAL A 540 5.90 12.35 7.81
CA VAL A 540 6.98 12.18 8.77
C VAL A 540 7.88 13.41 8.65
N ALA A 541 8.32 13.94 9.78
CA ALA A 541 9.29 15.02 9.80
C ALA A 541 10.49 14.63 10.67
N LYS A 542 11.67 14.87 10.13
CA LYS A 542 12.96 14.61 10.79
C LYS A 542 13.39 15.83 11.59
N LEU A 543 13.97 15.61 12.76
CA LEU A 543 14.56 16.70 13.53
C LEU A 543 15.70 17.34 12.73
N ALA A 544 15.63 18.65 12.52
CA ALA A 544 16.57 19.40 11.69
C ALA A 544 17.45 20.35 12.50
N ALA A 545 16.90 20.97 13.56
CA ALA A 545 17.66 21.84 14.44
C ALA A 545 17.01 21.95 15.82
N LEU A 546 17.85 22.17 16.83
CA LEU A 546 17.45 22.64 18.16
C LEU A 546 18.10 23.99 18.41
N THR A 547 17.34 24.91 19.01
CA THR A 547 17.84 26.20 19.49
C THR A 547 17.38 26.42 20.93
N GLU A 548 17.87 27.48 21.57
CA GLU A 548 17.45 27.87 22.93
C GLU A 548 15.93 27.90 23.11
N ASN A 549 15.20 28.34 22.08
CA ASN A 549 13.76 28.62 22.15
C ASN A 549 12.94 27.81 21.14
N SER A 550 13.54 26.85 20.42
CA SER A 550 12.78 26.09 19.42
C SER A 550 13.27 24.69 19.14
N VAL A 551 12.31 23.83 18.79
CA VAL A 551 12.51 22.52 18.20
C VAL A 551 12.05 22.59 16.75
N GLN A 552 12.93 22.28 15.80
CA GLN A 552 12.66 22.44 14.37
C GLN A 552 12.70 21.11 13.63
N PHE A 553 11.56 20.74 13.03
CA PHE A 553 11.41 19.57 12.18
C PHE A 553 11.26 19.97 10.71
N VAL A 554 11.73 19.10 9.81
CA VAL A 554 11.55 19.22 8.36
C VAL A 554 10.87 17.97 7.83
N THR A 555 9.79 18.14 7.08
CA THR A 555 9.04 17.05 6.47
C THR A 555 9.92 16.26 5.49
N VAL A 556 9.88 14.94 5.59
CA VAL A 556 10.57 14.02 4.69
C VAL A 556 9.75 13.90 3.41
N GLU A 557 10.41 14.08 2.25
CA GLU A 557 9.78 14.08 0.92
C GLU A 557 10.31 12.89 0.09
N PRO A 558 9.74 11.69 0.26
CA PRO A 558 10.14 10.51 -0.50
C PRO A 558 9.71 10.63 -1.97
N LYS A 559 10.50 10.05 -2.86
CA LYS A 559 10.25 10.03 -4.32
C LYS A 559 9.57 8.74 -4.76
N ASN A 560 9.79 7.62 -4.07
CA ASN A 560 9.19 6.33 -4.38
C ASN A 560 8.96 5.51 -3.10
N ASP A 561 8.21 4.42 -3.21
CA ASP A 561 7.81 3.56 -2.08
C ASP A 561 8.97 2.90 -1.34
N ASP A 562 10.13 2.72 -1.99
CA ASP A 562 11.30 2.07 -1.41
C ASP A 562 12.22 3.07 -0.68
N ASP A 563 11.97 4.38 -0.80
CA ASP A 563 12.74 5.40 -0.10
C ASP A 563 12.51 5.30 1.42
N VAL A 564 13.59 5.30 2.18
CA VAL A 564 13.56 5.30 3.66
C VAL A 564 12.96 6.61 4.16
N MET A 565 11.92 6.51 4.99
CA MET A 565 11.23 7.66 5.59
C MET A 565 11.57 7.83 7.08
N VAL A 566 11.72 6.71 7.79
CA VAL A 566 12.18 6.66 9.19
C VAL A 566 13.45 5.83 9.21
N THR A 567 14.52 6.40 9.75
CA THR A 567 15.77 5.68 10.01
C THR A 567 15.77 5.12 11.44
N ALA A 568 16.30 3.91 11.62
CA ALA A 568 16.48 3.28 12.90
C ALA A 568 17.28 4.19 13.86
N PHE A 569 16.87 4.19 15.13
CA PHE A 569 17.49 4.93 16.23
C PHE A 569 17.46 6.46 16.11
N GLU A 570 16.81 7.03 15.09
CA GLU A 570 16.70 8.49 14.94
C GLU A 570 15.33 9.04 15.41
N PRO A 571 15.27 10.24 16.00
CA PRO A 571 14.03 10.87 16.44
C PRO A 571 13.27 11.54 15.28
N TYR A 572 11.99 11.20 15.17
CA TYR A 572 11.04 11.76 14.22
C TYR A 572 9.75 12.20 14.90
N ILE A 573 8.95 12.99 14.18
CA ILE A 573 7.52 13.10 14.42
C ILE A 573 6.74 12.54 13.24
N VAL A 574 5.62 11.86 13.51
CA VAL A 574 4.71 11.29 12.51
C VAL A 574 3.30 11.86 12.67
N PHE A 575 2.68 12.18 11.54
CA PHE A 575 1.28 12.62 11.43
C PHE A 575 0.49 11.55 10.68
N PRO A 576 -0.15 10.61 11.39
CA PRO A 576 -1.01 9.62 10.76
C PRO A 576 -2.43 10.18 10.57
N PRO A 577 -3.05 10.10 9.38
CA PRO A 577 -4.46 10.47 9.20
C PRO A 577 -5.39 9.51 9.92
N TYR A 578 -5.02 8.23 10.02
CA TYR A 578 -5.76 7.18 10.71
C TYR A 578 -4.85 6.40 11.66
N THR A 579 -5.41 5.94 12.78
CA THR A 579 -4.69 5.11 13.76
C THR A 579 -5.52 3.88 14.15
N GLN A 580 -6.65 3.65 13.47
CA GLN A 580 -7.53 2.52 13.73
C GLN A 580 -7.14 1.37 12.83
N VAL A 581 -6.71 0.29 13.46
CA VAL A 581 -6.44 -1.00 12.83
C VAL A 581 -7.09 -2.08 13.68
N LYS A 582 -7.53 -3.15 13.03
CA LYS A 582 -7.90 -4.39 13.71
C LYS A 582 -6.89 -5.43 13.28
N SER A 583 -6.20 -6.01 14.24
CA SER A 583 -5.25 -7.10 14.05
C SER A 583 -5.41 -8.11 15.20
N PRO A 584 -5.28 -9.42 14.93
CA PRO A 584 -5.26 -10.43 15.99
C PRO A 584 -4.09 -10.18 16.96
N ALA A 585 -4.26 -10.56 18.23
CA ALA A 585 -3.13 -10.59 19.15
C ALA A 585 -2.05 -11.57 18.65
N TYR A 586 -0.78 -11.26 18.93
CA TYR A 586 0.34 -12.09 18.53
C TYR A 586 1.20 -12.47 19.73
N THR A 587 1.70 -13.71 19.76
CA THR A 587 2.57 -14.21 20.83
C THR A 587 3.79 -14.87 20.21
N VAL A 588 4.97 -14.40 20.60
CA VAL A 588 6.20 -15.14 20.37
C VAL A 588 6.31 -16.23 21.41
N GLU A 589 6.33 -17.47 20.94
CA GLU A 589 6.41 -18.66 21.79
C GLU A 589 7.84 -18.94 22.25
N ARG A 590 8.85 -18.69 21.41
CA ARG A 590 10.27 -18.97 21.68
C ARG A 590 11.15 -17.87 21.07
N PHE A 591 12.19 -17.49 21.80
CA PHE A 591 13.32 -16.70 21.31
C PHE A 591 14.56 -17.58 21.37
N TYR A 592 15.12 -17.96 20.24
CA TYR A 592 16.18 -18.98 20.20
C TYR A 592 17.54 -18.38 20.57
N THR A 593 18.38 -19.16 21.23
CA THR A 593 19.71 -18.73 21.70
C THR A 593 20.85 -19.13 20.75
N SER A 594 20.56 -19.93 19.74
CA SER A 594 21.48 -20.28 18.65
C SER A 594 20.93 -19.81 17.30
N ALA A 595 21.84 -19.49 16.39
CA ALA A 595 21.48 -19.10 15.03
C ALA A 595 21.14 -20.33 14.17
N GLY A 596 20.21 -20.17 13.22
CA GLY A 596 19.87 -21.20 12.25
C GLY A 596 18.77 -22.16 12.71
N GLU A 597 18.89 -23.45 12.35
CA GLU A 597 17.84 -24.45 12.58
C GLU A 597 17.92 -25.16 13.94
N ASP A 598 18.94 -24.86 14.75
CA ASP A 598 19.06 -25.39 16.10
C ASP A 598 18.04 -24.75 17.02
N ASN A 599 16.95 -25.48 17.25
CA ASN A 599 15.83 -25.04 18.09
C ASN A 599 15.82 -25.74 19.45
N SER A 600 16.99 -26.22 19.92
CA SER A 600 17.11 -27.00 21.16
C SER A 600 17.03 -26.16 22.45
N GLU A 601 17.41 -24.88 22.37
CA GLU A 601 17.39 -23.94 23.50
C GLU A 601 16.74 -22.60 23.12
N TRP A 602 16.12 -21.97 24.10
CA TRP A 602 15.49 -20.65 24.00
C TRP A 602 15.71 -19.83 25.26
N LEU A 603 15.43 -18.54 25.20
CA LEU A 603 15.50 -17.67 26.37
C LEU A 603 14.50 -18.11 27.44
N GLY A 604 15.00 -18.29 28.65
CA GLY A 604 14.23 -18.41 29.87
C GLY A 604 13.66 -17.05 30.32
N LYS A 605 12.76 -17.05 31.31
CA LYS A 605 12.21 -15.83 31.92
C LYS A 605 13.29 -14.93 32.54
N ASP A 606 14.44 -15.51 32.87
CA ASP A 606 15.64 -14.84 33.35
C ASP A 606 16.61 -14.44 32.22
N TYR A 607 16.18 -14.56 30.95
CA TYR A 607 16.96 -14.27 29.74
C TYR A 607 18.22 -15.13 29.57
N LYS A 608 18.25 -16.32 30.17
CA LYS A 608 19.34 -17.31 29.97
C LYS A 608 18.88 -18.46 29.08
N PRO A 609 19.79 -19.16 28.39
CA PRO A 609 19.45 -20.36 27.64
C PRO A 609 18.72 -21.39 28.50
N SER A 610 17.65 -21.96 27.96
CA SER A 610 16.81 -22.95 28.62
C SER A 610 16.15 -23.87 27.60
N SER A 611 16.03 -25.14 27.94
CA SER A 611 15.22 -26.14 27.22
C SER A 611 13.97 -26.55 28.00
N ASN A 612 13.67 -25.86 29.12
CA ASN A 612 12.52 -26.13 29.97
C ASN A 612 11.31 -25.29 29.53
N GLU A 613 10.27 -25.95 29.01
CA GLU A 613 9.02 -25.29 28.56
C GLU A 613 8.37 -24.42 29.64
N LYS A 614 8.51 -24.75 30.93
CA LYS A 614 7.93 -23.95 32.03
C LYS A 614 8.71 -22.66 32.33
N ASN A 615 9.99 -22.61 31.94
CA ASN A 615 10.84 -21.44 32.10
C ASN A 615 10.89 -20.56 30.84
N ARG A 616 10.22 -20.93 29.76
CA ARG A 616 10.27 -20.23 28.48
C ARG A 616 9.81 -18.76 28.59
N LEU A 617 10.60 -17.84 28.04
CA LEU A 617 10.20 -16.47 27.80
C LEU A 617 9.14 -16.44 26.70
N THR A 618 8.03 -15.78 26.97
CA THR A 618 6.98 -15.51 25.98
C THR A 618 6.70 -14.03 26.02
N LYS A 619 6.47 -13.42 24.85
CA LYS A 619 6.02 -12.04 24.74
C LYS A 619 4.77 -12.00 23.89
N THR A 620 3.72 -11.37 24.43
CA THR A 620 2.43 -11.21 23.77
C THR A 620 2.20 -9.74 23.52
N VAL A 621 1.90 -9.39 22.28
CA VAL A 621 1.38 -8.07 21.90
C VAL A 621 -0.14 -8.18 21.79
N PRO A 622 -0.90 -7.27 22.41
CA PRO A 622 -2.36 -7.32 22.39
C PRO A 622 -2.92 -7.12 20.97
N ALA A 623 -4.19 -7.43 20.75
CA ALA A 623 -4.89 -7.11 19.51
C ALA A 623 -4.85 -5.59 19.22
N ASP A 624 -5.16 -5.21 17.98
CA ASP A 624 -5.23 -3.83 17.51
C ASP A 624 -3.86 -3.10 17.49
N HIS A 625 -2.78 -3.85 17.27
CA HIS A 625 -1.45 -3.32 16.97
C HIS A 625 -1.22 -3.19 15.45
N TYR A 626 -0.20 -2.46 15.03
CA TYR A 626 0.14 -2.35 13.61
C TYR A 626 0.99 -3.54 13.16
N ASP A 627 0.58 -4.21 12.10
CA ASP A 627 1.40 -5.21 11.42
C ASP A 627 2.08 -4.58 10.20
N ILE A 628 3.42 -4.50 10.21
CA ILE A 628 4.20 -3.90 9.13
C ILE A 628 5.08 -4.98 8.51
N THR A 629 4.82 -5.36 7.26
CA THR A 629 5.56 -6.40 6.55
C THR A 629 6.89 -5.91 5.98
N MET A 630 7.81 -6.86 5.74
CA MET A 630 9.10 -6.63 5.09
C MET A 630 10.02 -5.69 5.89
N VAL A 631 9.94 -5.77 7.22
CA VAL A 631 10.82 -5.01 8.12
C VAL A 631 12.08 -5.82 8.39
N THR A 632 13.22 -5.15 8.46
CA THR A 632 14.50 -5.75 8.86
C THR A 632 15.05 -5.02 10.07
N LEU A 633 15.39 -5.78 11.13
CA LEU A 633 16.17 -5.28 12.25
C LEU A 633 17.65 -5.47 11.93
N ASP A 634 18.38 -4.36 11.88
CA ASP A 634 19.83 -4.38 11.76
C ASP A 634 20.46 -4.56 13.15
N ARG A 635 21.06 -5.73 13.38
CA ARG A 635 21.64 -6.09 14.67
C ARG A 635 22.96 -5.35 14.95
N GLU A 636 23.69 -4.94 13.91
CA GLU A 636 24.89 -4.13 14.09
C GLU A 636 24.49 -2.74 14.60
N LYS A 637 23.51 -2.10 13.95
CA LYS A 637 22.94 -0.83 14.44
C LYS A 637 22.32 -0.94 15.82
N LEU A 638 21.63 -2.04 16.13
CA LEU A 638 21.08 -2.28 17.47
C LEU A 638 22.18 -2.25 18.54
N ASN A 639 23.29 -2.95 18.31
CA ASN A 639 24.40 -3.00 19.26
C ASN A 639 25.17 -1.67 19.34
N GLU A 640 25.22 -0.92 18.24
CA GLU A 640 25.90 0.38 18.18
C GLU A 640 25.09 1.49 18.86
N TYR A 641 23.78 1.53 18.64
CA TYR A 641 22.95 2.69 19.02
C TYR A 641 21.99 2.45 20.17
N LEU A 642 21.90 1.25 20.75
CA LEU A 642 21.06 0.99 21.93
C LEU A 642 21.90 0.93 23.21
N ASN A 643 21.69 1.88 24.11
CA ASN A 643 22.22 1.77 25.46
C ASN A 643 21.41 0.74 26.26
N THR A 644 22.01 -0.37 26.64
CA THR A 644 21.31 -1.46 27.35
C THR A 644 21.10 -1.22 28.85
N THR A 645 21.63 -0.13 29.40
CA THR A 645 21.40 0.29 30.80
C THR A 645 20.07 1.04 30.91
N ASN A 646 19.92 2.13 30.13
CA ASN A 646 18.74 3.00 30.18
C ASN A 646 17.74 2.77 29.03
N TRP A 647 18.10 1.94 28.04
CA TRP A 647 17.31 1.62 26.84
C TRP A 647 17.02 2.82 25.97
N GLU A 648 17.93 3.79 25.98
CA GLU A 648 17.87 4.97 25.13
C GLU A 648 18.67 4.75 23.85
N SER A 649 18.30 5.50 22.82
CA SER A 649 19.16 5.61 21.65
C SER A 649 20.38 6.47 21.98
N GLU A 650 21.55 6.03 21.54
CA GLU A 650 22.78 6.82 21.59
C GLU A 650 22.79 7.95 20.55
N THR A 651 21.89 7.88 19.55
CA THR A 651 21.72 8.95 18.57
C THR A 651 21.01 10.13 19.23
N THR A 652 21.79 11.14 19.58
CA THR A 652 21.34 12.40 20.17
C THR A 652 21.52 13.55 19.19
N PHE A 653 20.68 14.59 19.35
CA PHE A 653 20.77 15.82 18.57
C PHE A 653 20.86 16.99 19.53
N ASP A 654 21.93 17.78 19.42
CA ASP A 654 22.23 18.87 20.36
C ASP A 654 22.20 20.24 19.69
N ALA A 655 21.79 21.26 20.45
CA ALA A 655 21.97 22.66 20.05
C ALA A 655 23.46 23.08 20.13
N THR A 656 23.97 23.79 19.12
CA THR A 656 25.36 24.29 19.11
C THR A 656 25.47 25.78 19.50
N GLY A 657 26.01 26.05 20.70
CA GLY A 657 26.68 27.29 21.11
C GLY A 657 25.83 28.47 21.63
N GLY A 658 26.31 29.17 22.68
CA GLY A 658 25.75 30.44 23.15
C GLY A 658 25.95 30.87 24.62
N GLY A 659 26.62 30.09 25.47
CA GLY A 659 26.77 30.45 26.90
C GLY A 659 25.49 30.34 27.74
N HIS A 660 24.41 29.83 27.14
CA HIS A 660 23.11 29.54 27.72
C HIS A 660 22.71 28.13 27.23
N GLY A 661 22.18 27.28 28.13
CA GLY A 661 22.05 25.81 28.05
C GLY A 661 21.86 25.11 26.68
N THR A 662 22.42 23.90 26.55
CA THR A 662 22.38 23.02 25.36
C THR A 662 21.18 22.06 25.35
N MET A 663 20.07 22.38 24.67
CA MET A 663 18.95 21.43 24.52
C MET A 663 19.40 20.16 23.78
N VAL A 664 18.99 18.99 24.26
CA VAL A 664 19.30 17.66 23.70
C VAL A 664 18.01 16.93 23.35
N CYS A 665 17.88 16.39 22.14
CA CYS A 665 16.82 15.44 21.83
C CYS A 665 17.29 14.00 22.05
N LYS A 666 16.54 13.27 22.87
CA LYS A 666 16.76 11.86 23.18
C LYS A 666 15.54 11.02 22.80
N GLY A 667 15.72 9.71 22.69
CA GLY A 667 14.63 8.78 22.41
C GLY A 667 14.78 7.46 23.15
N THR A 668 13.65 6.91 23.62
CA THR A 668 13.63 5.72 24.47
C THR A 668 13.02 4.53 23.73
N MET A 669 13.67 3.38 23.83
CA MET A 669 13.28 2.12 23.20
C MET A 669 12.51 1.20 24.16
N ALA A 670 12.46 1.54 25.45
CA ALA A 670 11.67 0.83 26.45
C ALA A 670 10.99 1.83 27.40
N LYS A 671 9.88 1.43 28.00
CA LYS A 671 9.15 2.23 28.98
C LYS A 671 10.04 2.58 30.17
N THR A 672 10.00 3.85 30.61
CA THR A 672 10.90 4.37 31.65
C THR A 672 10.33 4.26 33.06
N TYR A 673 9.08 3.82 33.22
CA TYR A 673 8.39 3.76 34.51
C TYR A 673 7.60 2.46 34.69
N GLU A 674 7.47 2.03 35.94
CA GLU A 674 6.67 0.87 36.34
C GLU A 674 6.02 1.13 37.70
N ASN A 675 4.80 0.65 37.91
CA ASN A 675 4.05 0.84 39.17
C ASN A 675 3.97 2.31 39.63
N GLY A 676 3.91 3.24 38.67
CA GLY A 676 3.82 4.68 38.92
C GLY A 676 5.13 5.35 39.35
N LYS A 677 6.28 4.67 39.24
CA LYS A 677 7.60 5.20 39.57
C LYS A 677 8.56 5.05 38.40
N ILE A 678 9.51 5.98 38.27
CA ILE A 678 10.61 5.86 37.32
C ILE A 678 11.47 4.66 37.71
N ILE A 679 11.81 3.85 36.71
CA ILE A 679 12.70 2.69 36.88
C ILE A 679 14.11 3.24 37.14
N SER A 680 14.89 2.56 37.99
CA SER A 680 16.28 2.94 38.25
C SER A 680 17.06 3.15 36.94
N ASP A 681 17.91 4.17 36.92
CA ASP A 681 18.80 4.50 35.79
C ASP A 681 18.06 4.93 34.50
N ARG A 682 16.76 5.24 34.59
CA ARG A 682 15.97 5.85 33.50
C ARG A 682 15.77 7.34 33.71
N ASP A 683 15.63 8.06 32.62
CA ASP A 683 15.35 9.48 32.66
C ASP A 683 13.96 9.80 33.24
N ASP A 684 13.96 10.76 34.17
CA ASP A 684 12.78 11.42 34.72
C ASP A 684 12.64 12.79 34.06
N LEU A 685 11.56 13.00 33.30
CA LEU A 685 11.37 14.16 32.46
C LEU A 685 11.03 15.45 33.25
N ASN A 686 11.46 15.60 34.51
CA ASN A 686 11.21 16.79 35.32
C ASN A 686 11.79 18.05 34.64
N GLY A 687 10.92 18.94 34.15
CA GLY A 687 11.33 20.15 33.44
C GLY A 687 11.54 19.98 31.92
N ASP A 688 11.49 18.75 31.42
CA ASP A 688 11.73 18.43 30.01
C ASP A 688 10.48 18.61 29.15
N TYR A 689 10.71 18.66 27.84
CA TYR A 689 9.66 18.79 26.84
C TYR A 689 9.41 17.49 26.09
N PHE A 690 8.15 17.18 25.80
CA PHE A 690 7.78 16.04 24.96
C PHE A 690 6.52 16.31 24.15
N MET A 691 6.29 15.49 23.12
CA MET A 691 5.09 15.58 22.29
C MET A 691 3.88 14.94 22.98
N TYR A 692 2.82 15.72 23.16
CA TYR A 692 1.55 15.28 23.70
C TYR A 692 0.38 15.85 22.90
N LYS A 693 -0.44 14.98 22.30
CA LYS A 693 -1.63 15.35 21.50
C LYS A 693 -1.34 16.46 20.48
N GLY A 694 -0.30 16.25 19.67
CA GLY A 694 0.11 17.18 18.61
C GLY A 694 0.94 18.37 19.08
N LYS A 695 1.12 18.58 20.40
CA LYS A 695 1.80 19.76 20.93
C LYS A 695 3.07 19.38 21.69
N LEU A 696 4.07 20.23 21.59
CA LEU A 696 5.22 20.19 22.50
C LEU A 696 4.79 20.77 23.86
N ILE A 697 4.88 19.96 24.92
CA ILE A 697 4.53 20.38 26.28
C ILE A 697 5.70 20.17 27.23
N GLN A 698 5.81 21.03 28.25
CA GLN A 698 6.80 20.90 29.31
C GLN A 698 6.20 20.17 30.51
N VAL A 699 6.95 19.24 31.08
CA VAL A 699 6.66 18.69 32.41
C VAL A 699 7.00 19.77 33.45
N PRO A 700 6.15 20.03 34.46
CA PRO A 700 6.50 20.98 35.52
C PRO A 700 7.84 20.65 36.17
N SER A 701 8.69 21.67 36.34
CA SER A 701 10.00 21.51 36.97
C SER A 701 9.92 21.60 38.50
N GLY A 702 10.87 20.97 39.18
CA GLY A 702 11.02 21.06 40.64
C GLY A 702 10.00 20.25 41.43
N ASN A 703 9.64 20.74 42.61
CA ASN A 703 8.74 20.07 43.57
C ASN A 703 7.30 20.58 43.46
N LYS A 704 6.33 19.71 43.77
CA LYS A 704 4.93 20.11 43.99
C LYS A 704 4.86 21.17 45.10
N GLU A 705 3.79 21.96 45.12
CA GLU A 705 3.57 23.05 46.10
C GLU A 705 3.89 22.63 47.56
N ASN A 706 4.41 23.58 48.35
CA ASN A 706 4.82 23.42 49.76
C ASN A 706 6.01 22.48 50.04
N GLY A 707 6.94 22.32 49.09
CA GLY A 707 8.12 21.47 49.28
C GLY A 707 7.79 19.98 49.29
N GLY A 708 6.70 19.59 48.62
CA GLY A 708 6.26 18.20 48.49
C GLY A 708 7.12 17.37 47.53
N GLU A 709 6.59 16.23 47.08
CA GLU A 709 7.27 15.34 46.14
C GLU A 709 7.69 16.06 44.85
N ARG A 710 8.88 15.73 44.33
CA ARG A 710 9.38 16.18 43.01
C ARG A 710 8.36 15.79 41.92
N TYR A 711 8.09 16.68 40.97
CA TYR A 711 7.35 16.28 39.76
C TYR A 711 8.13 15.16 39.07
N SER A 712 7.44 14.12 38.65
CA SER A 712 8.08 12.98 38.00
C SER A 712 7.22 12.50 36.86
N TYR A 713 7.82 12.28 35.70
CA TYR A 713 7.11 11.87 34.51
C TYR A 713 7.97 10.94 33.66
N GLY A 714 7.43 9.76 33.36
CA GLY A 714 8.07 8.77 32.51
C GLY A 714 7.42 8.69 31.14
N LEU A 715 8.15 8.14 30.18
CA LEU A 715 7.66 7.84 28.85
C LEU A 715 7.45 6.34 28.67
N LYS A 716 6.46 6.02 27.84
CA LYS A 716 6.37 4.71 27.22
C LYS A 716 7.38 4.60 26.08
N ALA A 717 7.71 3.38 25.67
CA ALA A 717 8.71 3.14 24.63
C ALA A 717 8.37 3.83 23.28
N PHE A 718 9.38 3.94 22.43
CA PHE A 718 9.32 4.46 21.06
C PHE A 718 8.83 5.90 20.97
N ARG A 719 9.34 6.74 21.88
CA ARG A 719 9.06 8.18 21.99
C ARG A 719 10.36 8.95 22.18
N CYS A 720 10.39 10.18 21.67
CA CYS A 720 11.45 11.15 21.93
C CYS A 720 10.99 12.28 22.86
N TRP A 721 11.94 12.89 23.53
CA TRP A 721 11.80 14.09 24.37
C TRP A 721 12.99 15.03 24.15
N PHE A 722 12.89 16.21 24.74
CA PHE A 722 13.88 17.28 24.65
C PHE A 722 14.26 17.72 26.05
N GLU A 723 15.49 17.42 26.42
CA GLU A 723 16.08 17.74 27.70
C GLU A 723 16.73 19.12 27.65
N LEU A 724 16.60 19.88 28.74
CA LEU A 724 17.31 21.12 28.97
C LEU A 724 18.36 20.88 30.07
N PRO A 725 19.66 21.21 29.88
CA PRO A 725 20.66 20.95 30.89
C PRO A 725 20.47 21.88 32.09
N ASP A 726 20.64 21.27 33.26
CA ASP A 726 20.64 21.82 34.62
C ASP A 726 19.57 22.85 34.96
N ASN A 727 18.63 22.42 35.82
CA ASN A 727 17.81 23.20 36.74
C ASN A 727 18.07 24.72 36.65
N ALA A 728 17.36 25.43 35.76
CA ALA A 728 17.14 26.86 35.95
C ALA A 728 16.34 27.01 37.24
N SER A 729 17.07 27.09 38.34
CA SER A 729 16.59 27.31 39.68
C SER A 729 15.79 28.61 39.70
N SER A 730 14.50 28.47 39.97
CA SER A 730 13.66 29.38 40.78
C SER A 730 13.53 30.87 40.44
N GLU A 731 14.27 31.48 39.52
CA GLU A 731 14.20 32.94 39.29
C GLU A 731 14.42 33.32 37.82
N GLY A 732 13.45 33.04 36.96
CA GLY A 732 13.47 33.56 35.59
C GLY A 732 12.42 32.93 34.70
N LYS A 733 11.64 33.75 34.01
CA LYS A 733 10.59 33.33 33.07
C LYS A 733 11.24 32.56 31.92
N LEU A 734 11.29 31.22 32.00
CA LEU A 734 11.72 30.38 30.87
C LEU A 734 10.84 30.71 29.66
N SER A 735 11.48 31.17 28.58
CA SER A 735 10.86 31.36 27.28
C SER A 735 10.25 30.03 26.84
N ARG A 736 8.98 30.06 26.41
CA ARG A 736 8.30 28.86 25.90
C ARG A 736 9.07 28.37 24.67
N VAL A 737 9.50 27.12 24.68
CA VAL A 737 10.08 26.46 23.51
C VAL A 737 8.99 26.30 22.46
N SER A 738 9.21 26.82 21.26
CA SER A 738 8.28 26.71 20.13
C SER A 738 8.59 25.49 19.27
N LEU A 739 7.55 24.80 18.80
CA LEU A 739 7.66 23.75 17.79
C LEU A 739 7.54 24.38 16.40
N LEU A 740 8.54 24.17 15.53
CA LEU A 740 8.49 24.56 14.13
C LEU A 740 8.52 23.34 13.24
N ILE A 741 7.63 23.31 12.26
CA ILE A 741 7.59 22.28 11.21
C ILE A 741 7.69 22.99 9.87
N ASP A 742 8.71 22.67 9.09
CA ASP A 742 9.04 23.34 7.82
C ASP A 742 9.20 24.87 7.94
N GLY A 743 9.74 25.31 9.09
CA GLY A 743 9.93 26.72 9.44
C GLY A 743 8.65 27.46 9.83
N VAL A 744 7.52 26.75 9.99
CA VAL A 744 6.26 27.31 10.46
C VAL A 744 6.08 26.96 11.93
N GLU A 745 5.91 27.97 12.78
CA GLU A 745 5.55 27.76 14.18
C GLU A 745 4.16 27.13 14.27
N ASP A 746 4.07 26.00 14.96
CA ASP A 746 2.82 25.34 15.29
C ASP A 746 2.13 26.15 16.39
N SER A 747 1.40 27.20 15.99
CA SER A 747 0.91 28.22 16.91
C SER A 747 -0.08 27.62 17.91
N THR A 748 0.33 27.59 19.18
CA THR A 748 -0.58 27.45 20.30
C THR A 748 -1.61 28.61 20.27
N THR A 749 -2.92 28.29 20.27
CA THR A 749 -4.09 29.21 20.40
C THR A 749 -4.85 29.70 19.14
N GLY A 750 -4.84 28.95 18.03
CA GLY A 750 -5.79 29.17 16.91
C GLY A 750 -6.90 28.10 16.87
N ILE A 751 -8.16 28.53 16.83
CA ILE A 751 -9.31 27.73 16.38
C ILE A 751 -9.02 27.19 14.96
N ALA A 752 -9.66 26.06 14.62
CA ALA A 752 -9.63 25.35 13.34
C ALA A 752 -9.55 26.23 12.07
N ASP A 753 -9.05 25.60 11.00
CA ASP A 753 -8.79 26.10 9.63
C ASP A 753 -7.47 26.85 9.51
N ILE A 754 -6.44 26.33 8.83
CA ILE A 754 -6.43 25.98 7.40
C ILE A 754 -5.64 24.67 7.18
N HIS A 755 -6.34 23.54 7.13
CA HIS A 755 -5.91 22.36 6.36
C HIS A 755 -6.77 22.22 5.08
N GLY A 756 -7.26 23.35 4.56
CA GLY A 756 -8.05 23.43 3.33
C GLY A 756 -7.19 23.33 2.07
N SER A 757 -6.78 22.10 1.73
CA SER A 757 -6.90 21.50 0.39
C SER A 757 -6.22 20.14 0.45
N THR A 758 -7.01 19.07 0.42
CA THR A 758 -6.59 17.69 0.65
C THR A 758 -5.82 17.05 -0.50
N ASP A 759 -5.49 17.78 -1.58
CA ASP A 759 -4.92 17.19 -2.81
C ASP A 759 -3.73 17.96 -3.41
N ARG A 760 -2.87 18.56 -2.59
CA ARG A 760 -1.53 18.95 -3.06
C ARG A 760 -0.49 18.01 -2.48
N THR A 761 -0.13 17.00 -3.27
CA THR A 761 0.96 16.01 -3.07
C THR A 761 2.37 16.63 -3.11
N SER A 762 2.50 17.80 -2.52
CA SER A 762 3.73 18.47 -2.15
C SER A 762 3.25 19.81 -1.61
N TYR A 763 3.65 20.16 -0.38
CA TYR A 763 4.04 21.54 -0.19
C TYR A 763 5.20 21.74 -1.16
N LYS A 764 4.92 22.05 -2.44
CA LYS A 764 5.97 22.54 -3.33
C LYS A 764 6.55 23.69 -2.56
N ARG A 765 7.79 23.53 -2.05
CA ARG A 765 8.65 24.63 -1.64
C ARG A 765 8.45 25.69 -2.71
N GLY A 766 7.64 26.71 -2.41
CA GLY A 766 7.71 27.94 -3.18
C GLY A 766 9.17 28.33 -3.04
N ILE A 767 9.89 28.31 -4.18
CA ILE A 767 11.31 28.62 -4.38
C ILE A 767 12.06 28.84 -3.06
N GLU A 768 13.02 27.99 -2.73
CA GLU A 768 13.80 28.13 -1.50
C GLU A 768 14.43 29.52 -1.39
N GLY A 769 14.12 30.22 -0.31
CA GLY A 769 14.54 31.59 -0.07
C GLY A 769 13.49 32.46 0.62
N VAL A 770 13.94 33.58 1.17
CA VAL A 770 13.07 34.65 1.67
C VAL A 770 12.84 35.66 0.56
N PHE A 771 11.58 36.03 0.31
CA PHE A 771 11.22 37.05 -0.68
C PHE A 771 10.64 38.27 0.02
N ASN A 772 10.92 39.46 -0.49
CA ASN A 772 10.16 40.65 -0.08
C ASN A 772 8.81 40.71 -0.80
N MET A 773 7.96 41.66 -0.42
CA MET A 773 6.64 41.85 -1.04
C MET A 773 6.68 42.24 -2.53
N ASN A 774 7.86 42.63 -3.05
CA ASN A 774 8.07 42.90 -4.46
C ASN A 774 8.48 41.65 -5.26
N GLY A 775 8.50 40.48 -4.62
CA GLY A 775 8.88 39.20 -5.26
C GLY A 775 10.38 39.05 -5.49
N GLN A 776 11.23 39.90 -4.89
CA GLN A 776 12.68 39.77 -4.96
C GLN A 776 13.16 38.84 -3.85
N MET A 777 14.01 37.88 -4.21
CA MET A 777 14.69 37.01 -3.24
C MET A 777 15.71 37.85 -2.46
N VAL A 778 15.49 37.99 -1.16
CA VAL A 778 16.39 38.70 -0.23
C VAL A 778 17.32 37.74 0.52
N ARG A 779 17.02 36.44 0.51
CA ARG A 779 17.91 35.41 1.05
C ARG A 779 17.70 34.08 0.33
N ARG A 780 18.76 33.29 0.17
CA ARG A 780 18.70 31.94 -0.40
C ARG A 780 18.28 30.86 0.60
N SER A 781 18.47 31.10 1.90
CA SER A 781 17.96 30.23 2.97
C SER A 781 16.55 30.66 3.41
N CYS A 782 15.88 29.83 4.20
CA CYS A 782 14.59 30.14 4.83
C CYS A 782 14.73 30.89 6.17
N SER A 783 15.94 31.25 6.58
CA SER A 783 16.18 31.96 7.84
C SER A 783 15.79 33.43 7.71
N LEU A 784 15.00 33.92 8.67
CA LEU A 784 14.61 35.32 8.82
C LEU A 784 15.62 36.14 9.65
N GLU A 785 16.64 35.49 10.19
CA GLU A 785 17.57 36.08 11.15
C GLU A 785 18.44 37.18 10.53
N GLY A 786 18.44 38.37 11.13
CA GLY A 786 19.18 39.54 10.63
C GLY A 786 18.49 40.30 9.49
N LEU A 787 17.29 39.90 9.06
CA LEU A 787 16.49 40.71 8.14
C LEU A 787 15.84 41.90 8.87
N PRO A 788 15.76 43.08 8.22
CA PRO A 788 15.10 44.24 8.81
C PRO A 788 13.60 44.01 9.01
N LYS A 789 12.99 44.82 9.86
CA LYS A 789 11.53 44.81 10.11
C LYS A 789 10.78 44.99 8.80
N GLY A 790 9.83 44.12 8.53
CA GLY A 790 9.17 44.09 7.23
C GLY A 790 8.31 42.86 7.01
N ILE A 791 7.68 42.83 5.84
CA ILE A 791 6.84 41.72 5.40
C ILE A 791 7.60 40.92 4.35
N TYR A 792 7.70 39.62 4.58
CA TYR A 792 8.39 38.67 3.73
C TYR A 792 7.48 37.51 3.34
N VAL A 793 7.84 36.81 2.28
CA VAL A 793 7.24 35.54 1.90
C VAL A 793 8.31 34.46 2.03
N VAL A 794 8.07 33.45 2.86
CA VAL A 794 8.93 32.28 3.04
C VAL A 794 8.08 31.04 2.89
N ASN A 795 8.50 30.09 2.06
CA ASN A 795 7.76 28.86 1.78
C ASN A 795 6.28 29.12 1.38
N GLY A 796 6.02 30.21 0.67
CA GLY A 796 4.67 30.60 0.22
C GLY A 796 3.77 31.25 1.29
N LYS A 797 4.27 31.50 2.51
CA LYS A 797 3.54 32.19 3.58
C LYS A 797 4.10 33.58 3.85
N LYS A 798 3.20 34.54 4.08
CA LYS A 798 3.51 35.91 4.50
C LYS A 798 3.96 35.92 5.96
N ILE A 799 5.18 36.34 6.24
CA ILE A 799 5.76 36.47 7.59
C ILE A 799 6.07 37.94 7.86
N ILE A 800 5.79 38.40 9.08
CA ILE A 800 6.03 39.78 9.51
C ILE A 800 7.15 39.75 10.56
N ILE A 801 8.30 40.37 10.24
CA ILE A 801 9.36 40.66 11.21
C ILE A 801 9.01 42.01 11.85
N ARG A 802 8.75 42.02 13.16
CA ARG A 802 8.26 43.19 13.91
C ARG A 802 9.34 44.05 14.54
#